data_AF-A0A3D0NFS7-F1
#
_entry.id   AF-A0A3D0NFS7-F1
#
_cell.length_a   1.000
_cell.length_b   1.000
_cell.length_c   1.000
_cell.angle_alpha   90.00
_cell.angle_beta   90.00
_cell.angle_gamma   90.00
#
_symmetry.space_group_name_H-M   'P 1'
#
loop_
_entity.id
_entity.type
_entity.pdbx_description
1 polymer ?
#
loop_
_entity_poly.entity_id
_entity_poly.type
_entity_poly.pdbx_seq_one_letter_code
_entity_poly.pdbx_strand_id
1 'polypeptide(L)'
;MKPFITISCIAVFSLSYLTHGAPPEARFPEKHRTFFKTHCLACHDSETKEGKVDLENLSFRITSIEQAELWQKVLNALNSGEMPPEDSEQPDNTEKADFLDDLAQTMVTARQALSDSGGNITLRRLNRREYSNSIEQLTGVKVDVGSLPIDGGSGTFDTVGSSQFISSDQFEQYLKLGRQAIDEAFERHAVRKTPSKIFRVEPEDTVNVQSRKNMKTMAETYQRYLLWKAEVDKAAQAPENQQTLEQIREKYMLDDLTDNLRLYQNANLLKGSPDAKKFGFRDANDASFSFQGGYNRTYAYMKHYLELPHSDHGTYLKLAWGIQRIDVLPKPEDIPPGTYKLRIRAGAVKDSDSSRHFIEIGHPQRVNQVPAGFSSKPLASLQITGTVDKPEIIETTLVIGSNTPREFGIQERRPEGNQKALSREFYAYKRENGYGTPAAIWVDWIELEGPITETAVPESRIVRVEPENTANVKNLEIIRRLEDTYKEKWLPWKEGVDKAAEAAENQEIVAALRKKHSDYDSHPTLKYQKAGLLKGAPDPRDYGGSDPINAVAALYSPYRRYYSYMKHYAELPHNDRGAYLKLSRGIQRFDVRPNPKDVPSGTYKLRIRVGAVKGSDPSRHFIEIGHPQTPNGTSPGFAKLLSTQKISGTIENPEVIEVNIEISASTPREFGIQERQP
;
A
#
# COMPACT_ATOMS: atom_id res chain seq x y z
N MET A 1 -84.32 12.36 -9.39
CA MET A 1 -83.42 11.20 -9.21
C MET A 1 -82.20 11.65 -8.41
N LYS A 2 -82.08 11.10 -7.20
CA LYS A 2 -80.96 11.07 -6.21
C LYS A 2 -80.26 12.39 -5.79
N PRO A 3 -80.34 12.79 -4.50
CA PRO A 3 -79.37 13.66 -3.87
C PRO A 3 -78.15 12.84 -3.39
N PHE A 4 -76.94 13.36 -3.60
CA PHE A 4 -75.70 12.77 -3.08
C PHE A 4 -75.33 13.41 -1.75
N ILE A 5 -75.15 12.56 -0.74
CA ILE A 5 -74.79 12.87 0.64
C ILE A 5 -73.29 13.13 0.71
N THR A 6 -72.90 14.29 1.21
CA THR A 6 -71.52 14.63 1.60
C THR A 6 -71.25 14.08 3.01
N ILE A 7 -70.35 13.09 3.11
CA ILE A 7 -69.83 12.60 4.40
C ILE A 7 -68.62 13.45 4.78
N SER A 8 -68.75 14.17 5.89
CA SER A 8 -67.68 14.94 6.53
C SER A 8 -66.91 14.03 7.49
N CYS A 9 -65.62 13.78 7.24
CA CYS A 9 -64.74 13.06 8.16
C CYS A 9 -64.12 14.06 9.15
N ILE A 10 -64.55 13.97 10.41
CA ILE A 10 -63.94 14.67 11.55
C ILE A 10 -62.72 13.87 12.01
N ALA A 11 -61.52 14.43 11.85
CA ALA A 11 -60.29 13.88 12.40
C ALA A 11 -60.13 14.29 13.87
N VAL A 12 -60.17 13.31 14.78
CA VAL A 12 -59.90 13.49 16.21
C VAL A 12 -58.38 13.45 16.42
N PHE A 13 -57.80 14.59 16.81
CA PHE A 13 -56.40 14.66 17.27
C PHE A 13 -56.32 14.26 18.75
N SER A 14 -55.77 13.10 19.05
CA SER A 14 -55.37 12.71 20.40
C SER A 14 -53.99 13.29 20.71
N LEU A 15 -53.93 14.23 21.65
CA LEU A 15 -52.69 14.74 22.26
C LEU A 15 -52.15 13.68 23.24
N SER A 16 -51.07 12.99 22.88
CA SER A 16 -50.30 12.16 23.81
C SER A 16 -49.25 13.01 24.51
N TYR A 17 -49.40 13.21 25.82
CA TYR A 17 -48.34 13.74 26.67
C TYR A 17 -47.24 12.69 26.81
N LEU A 18 -46.01 13.03 26.42
CA LEU A 18 -44.82 12.25 26.75
C LEU A 18 -44.54 12.41 28.25
N THR A 19 -44.89 11.41 29.05
CA THR A 19 -44.38 11.27 30.40
C THR A 19 -42.88 10.96 30.33
N HIS A 20 -42.04 11.93 30.66
CA HIS A 20 -40.63 11.66 30.97
C HIS A 20 -40.60 10.77 32.22
N GLY A 21 -40.14 9.53 32.07
CA GLY A 21 -39.85 8.66 33.20
C GLY A 21 -38.81 9.30 34.10
N ALA A 22 -38.97 9.17 35.42
CA ALA A 22 -37.97 9.64 36.38
C ALA A 22 -36.59 9.01 36.05
N PRO A 23 -35.49 9.76 36.23
CA PRO A 23 -34.16 9.23 35.96
C PRO A 23 -33.93 7.93 36.74
N PRO A 24 -33.29 6.93 36.12
CA PRO A 24 -33.09 5.64 36.76
C PRO A 24 -32.25 5.82 38.03
N GLU A 25 -32.80 5.43 39.17
CA GLU A 25 -32.13 5.55 40.46
C GLU A 25 -31.37 4.26 40.76
N ALA A 26 -30.04 4.36 40.90
CA ALA A 26 -29.20 3.22 41.22
C ALA A 26 -29.28 2.91 42.72
N ARG A 27 -30.05 1.87 43.05
CA ARG A 27 -30.24 1.42 44.43
C ARG A 27 -30.05 -0.10 44.53
N PHE A 28 -29.06 -0.49 45.30
CA PHE A 28 -28.78 -1.89 45.62
C PHE A 28 -29.90 -2.46 46.53
N PRO A 29 -30.44 -3.66 46.27
CA PRO A 29 -31.58 -4.19 47.02
C PRO A 29 -31.30 -4.38 48.52
N GLU A 30 -32.22 -3.91 49.36
CA GLU A 30 -32.10 -3.98 50.82
C GLU A 30 -32.08 -5.42 51.37
N LYS A 31 -32.57 -6.42 50.60
CA LYS A 31 -32.52 -7.85 50.97
C LYS A 31 -31.08 -8.34 51.24
N HIS A 32 -30.09 -7.69 50.64
CA HIS A 32 -28.67 -8.04 50.74
C HIS A 32 -27.95 -7.45 51.97
N ARG A 33 -28.66 -6.71 52.84
CA ARG A 33 -28.04 -6.13 54.06
C ARG A 33 -27.45 -7.18 54.99
N THR A 34 -28.13 -8.33 55.14
CA THR A 34 -27.66 -9.41 56.01
C THR A 34 -26.37 -10.00 55.45
N PHE A 35 -26.34 -10.33 54.16
CA PHE A 35 -25.14 -10.80 53.46
C PHE A 35 -23.97 -9.82 53.64
N PHE A 36 -24.21 -8.53 53.39
CA PHE A 36 -23.19 -7.48 53.50
C PHE A 36 -22.65 -7.35 54.93
N LYS A 37 -23.53 -7.44 55.94
CA LYS A 37 -23.12 -7.36 57.35
C LYS A 37 -22.33 -8.59 57.79
N THR A 38 -22.75 -9.79 57.37
CA THR A 38 -22.12 -11.05 57.77
C THR A 38 -20.77 -11.26 57.09
N HIS A 39 -20.68 -11.02 55.77
CA HIS A 39 -19.51 -11.41 54.97
C HIS A 39 -18.57 -10.26 54.61
N CYS A 40 -18.95 -8.99 54.84
CA CYS A 40 -18.10 -7.85 54.49
C CYS A 40 -17.69 -7.02 55.71
N LEU A 41 -18.64 -6.70 56.61
CA LEU A 41 -18.39 -5.79 57.73
C LEU A 41 -17.60 -6.41 58.90
N ALA A 42 -17.36 -7.72 58.91
CA ALA A 42 -16.50 -8.33 59.92
C ALA A 42 -15.03 -7.88 59.82
N CYS A 43 -14.57 -7.51 58.61
CA CYS A 43 -13.19 -7.08 58.34
C CYS A 43 -13.09 -5.65 57.79
N HIS A 44 -14.14 -5.17 57.10
CA HIS A 44 -14.16 -3.87 56.41
C HIS A 44 -15.10 -2.86 57.08
N ASP A 45 -15.15 -2.82 58.41
CA ASP A 45 -15.81 -1.77 59.18
C ASP A 45 -14.88 -0.58 59.46
N SER A 46 -15.39 0.44 60.16
CA SER A 46 -14.62 1.65 60.43
C SER A 46 -13.50 1.46 61.48
N GLU A 47 -13.54 0.37 62.25
CA GLU A 47 -12.58 0.04 63.31
C GLU A 47 -11.41 -0.81 62.77
N THR A 48 -11.70 -1.85 61.99
CA THR A 48 -10.75 -2.84 61.48
C THR A 48 -10.09 -2.39 60.17
N LYS A 49 -10.90 -1.90 59.20
CA LYS A 49 -10.44 -1.37 57.90
C LYS A 49 -9.42 -2.24 57.17
N GLU A 50 -9.65 -3.55 57.11
CA GLU A 50 -8.73 -4.46 56.45
C GLU A 50 -8.53 -4.07 54.98
N GLY A 51 -7.29 -4.16 54.50
CA GLY A 51 -6.93 -3.69 53.15
C GLY A 51 -7.07 -2.17 52.92
N LYS A 52 -7.22 -1.36 53.99
CA LYS A 52 -7.54 0.08 53.93
C LYS A 52 -8.90 0.39 53.31
N VAL A 53 -9.84 -0.55 53.41
CA VAL A 53 -11.21 -0.41 52.89
C VAL A 53 -12.19 -0.31 54.05
N ASP A 54 -13.02 0.72 54.04
CA ASP A 54 -14.11 0.95 54.99
C ASP A 54 -15.44 0.92 54.22
N LEU A 55 -16.28 -0.05 54.54
CA LEU A 55 -17.58 -0.28 53.92
C LEU A 55 -18.75 0.06 54.85
N GLU A 56 -18.50 0.46 56.10
CA GLU A 56 -19.55 0.66 57.10
C GLU A 56 -20.51 1.79 56.71
N ASN A 57 -19.96 2.85 56.10
CA ASN A 57 -20.71 4.00 55.63
C ASN A 57 -21.12 3.91 54.15
N LEU A 58 -20.90 2.77 53.48
CA LEU A 58 -21.23 2.62 52.08
C LEU A 58 -22.75 2.52 51.87
N SER A 59 -23.32 3.54 51.24
CA SER A 59 -24.75 3.63 50.96
C SER A 59 -25.17 2.63 49.87
N PHE A 60 -26.31 1.96 50.09
CA PHE A 60 -26.98 1.14 49.08
C PHE A 60 -27.67 2.00 47.99
N ARG A 61 -27.87 3.30 48.24
CA ARG A 61 -28.24 4.28 47.22
C ARG A 61 -26.97 4.91 46.65
N ILE A 62 -26.70 4.67 45.37
CA ILE A 62 -25.47 5.12 44.69
C ILE A 62 -25.76 6.43 43.96
N THR A 63 -25.19 7.53 44.46
CA THR A 63 -25.43 8.88 43.93
C THR A 63 -24.18 9.60 43.46
N SER A 64 -22.99 9.02 43.65
CA SER A 64 -21.72 9.60 43.21
C SER A 64 -20.80 8.58 42.54
N ILE A 65 -19.84 9.06 41.76
CA ILE A 65 -18.84 8.22 41.07
C ILE A 65 -17.99 7.46 42.09
N GLU A 66 -17.61 8.10 43.19
CA GLU A 66 -16.79 7.50 44.25
C GLU A 66 -17.50 6.31 44.92
N GLN A 67 -18.82 6.42 45.14
CA GLN A 67 -19.64 5.33 45.66
C GLN A 67 -19.72 4.18 44.65
N ALA A 68 -19.92 4.50 43.37
CA ALA A 68 -19.99 3.51 42.30
C ALA A 68 -18.65 2.76 42.12
N GLU A 69 -17.52 3.46 42.20
CA GLU A 69 -16.19 2.85 42.17
C GLU A 69 -15.96 1.89 43.34
N LEU A 70 -16.41 2.26 44.54
CA LEU A 70 -16.26 1.39 45.72
C LEU A 70 -17.14 0.13 45.59
N TRP A 71 -18.38 0.26 45.14
CA TRP A 71 -19.25 -0.89 44.85
C TRP A 71 -18.71 -1.77 43.71
N GLN A 72 -18.09 -1.18 42.68
CA GLN A 72 -17.44 -1.94 41.61
C GLN A 72 -16.25 -2.76 42.13
N LYS A 73 -15.49 -2.24 43.10
CA LYS A 73 -14.40 -2.99 43.75
C LYS A 73 -14.94 -4.18 44.53
N VAL A 74 -16.05 -4.00 45.27
CA VAL A 74 -16.74 -5.11 45.96
C VAL A 74 -17.19 -6.18 44.97
N LEU A 75 -17.82 -5.77 43.86
CA LEU A 75 -18.25 -6.68 42.79
C LEU A 75 -17.07 -7.47 42.20
N ASN A 76 -15.94 -6.82 41.97
CA ASN A 76 -14.74 -7.46 41.40
C ASN A 76 -14.13 -8.47 42.38
N ALA A 77 -13.97 -8.09 43.66
CA ALA A 77 -13.37 -8.94 44.70
C ALA A 77 -14.20 -10.20 44.98
N LEU A 78 -15.54 -10.10 44.93
CA LEU A 78 -16.42 -11.25 45.07
C LEU A 78 -16.37 -12.16 43.83
N ASN A 79 -16.30 -11.59 42.62
CA ASN A 79 -16.20 -12.33 41.36
C ASN A 79 -14.86 -13.05 41.18
N SER A 80 -13.75 -12.45 41.64
CA SER A 80 -12.42 -13.08 41.60
C SER A 80 -12.25 -14.17 42.65
N GLY A 81 -13.18 -14.27 43.61
CA GLY A 81 -13.07 -15.19 44.74
C GLY A 81 -12.05 -14.74 45.79
N GLU A 82 -11.55 -13.52 45.70
CA GLU A 82 -10.64 -12.94 46.70
C GLU A 82 -11.33 -12.68 48.03
N MET A 83 -12.64 -12.40 48.00
CA MET A 83 -13.46 -12.15 49.19
C MET A 83 -14.69 -13.07 49.24
N PRO A 84 -15.10 -13.51 50.44
CA PRO A 84 -14.33 -13.50 51.69
C PRO A 84 -13.07 -14.41 51.63
N PRO A 85 -12.02 -14.20 52.44
CA PRO A 85 -10.81 -15.04 52.43
C PRO A 85 -11.09 -16.47 52.93
N GLU A 86 -10.24 -17.44 52.55
CA GLU A 86 -10.47 -18.89 52.81
C GLU A 86 -10.66 -19.24 54.30
N ASP A 87 -10.10 -18.46 55.21
CA ASP A 87 -10.17 -18.63 56.67
C ASP A 87 -11.40 -18.00 57.32
N SER A 88 -12.27 -17.35 56.52
CA SER A 88 -13.51 -16.72 56.95
C SER A 88 -14.77 -17.49 56.47
N GLU A 89 -15.92 -17.17 57.07
CA GLU A 89 -17.20 -17.80 56.72
C GLU A 89 -17.61 -17.46 55.27
N GLN A 90 -17.56 -18.48 54.40
CA GLN A 90 -17.93 -18.37 53.00
C GLN A 90 -19.46 -18.37 52.84
N PRO A 91 -20.02 -17.48 52.00
CA PRO A 91 -21.45 -17.49 51.71
C PRO A 91 -21.87 -18.74 50.91
N ASP A 92 -23.14 -19.11 50.99
CA ASP A 92 -23.71 -20.12 50.10
C ASP A 92 -23.59 -19.68 48.62
N ASN A 93 -23.32 -20.62 47.72
CA ASN A 93 -23.13 -20.32 46.30
C ASN A 93 -24.36 -19.66 45.66
N THR A 94 -25.57 -20.02 46.11
CA THR A 94 -26.83 -19.45 45.61
C THR A 94 -26.99 -18.02 46.10
N GLU A 95 -26.67 -17.78 47.38
CA GLU A 95 -26.74 -16.46 48.00
C GLU A 95 -25.70 -15.50 47.40
N LYS A 96 -24.47 -15.98 47.18
CA LYS A 96 -23.41 -15.23 46.50
C LYS A 96 -23.79 -14.87 45.07
N ALA A 97 -24.38 -15.82 44.33
CA ALA A 97 -24.84 -15.57 42.97
C ALA A 97 -25.97 -14.52 42.91
N ASP A 98 -26.97 -14.59 43.81
CA ASP A 98 -28.06 -13.61 43.91
C ASP A 98 -27.55 -12.20 44.27
N PHE A 99 -26.55 -12.11 45.16
CA PHE A 99 -25.87 -10.85 45.50
C PHE A 99 -25.13 -10.25 44.30
N LEU A 100 -24.34 -11.07 43.60
CA LEU A 100 -23.54 -10.65 42.45
C LEU A 100 -24.42 -10.17 41.28
N ASP A 101 -25.52 -10.87 41.01
CA ASP A 101 -26.44 -10.51 39.93
C ASP A 101 -27.11 -9.15 40.18
N ASP A 102 -27.68 -8.95 41.37
CA ASP A 102 -28.30 -7.67 41.74
C ASP A 102 -27.28 -6.54 41.81
N LEU A 103 -26.05 -6.81 42.25
CA LEU A 103 -25.00 -5.80 42.31
C LEU A 103 -24.56 -5.43 40.89
N ALA A 104 -24.36 -6.40 40.01
CA ALA A 104 -24.05 -6.15 38.61
C ALA A 104 -25.14 -5.31 37.93
N GLN A 105 -26.40 -5.65 38.13
CA GLN A 105 -27.54 -4.89 37.59
C GLN A 105 -27.59 -3.46 38.16
N THR A 106 -27.34 -3.30 39.46
CA THR A 106 -27.25 -1.99 40.11
C THR A 106 -26.10 -1.16 39.55
N MET A 107 -24.94 -1.77 39.26
CA MET A 107 -23.80 -1.09 38.66
C MET A 107 -24.06 -0.65 37.21
N VAL A 108 -24.85 -1.42 36.44
CA VAL A 108 -25.34 -1.01 35.12
C VAL A 108 -26.21 0.24 35.25
N THR A 109 -27.15 0.25 36.19
CA THR A 109 -28.01 1.42 36.47
C THR A 109 -27.20 2.62 36.95
N ALA A 110 -26.21 2.42 37.83
CA ALA A 110 -25.32 3.48 38.30
C ALA A 110 -24.53 4.10 37.16
N ARG A 111 -23.98 3.28 36.24
CA ARG A 111 -23.28 3.77 35.05
C ARG A 111 -24.19 4.57 34.12
N GLN A 112 -25.44 4.17 33.97
CA GLN A 112 -26.42 4.93 33.20
C GLN A 112 -26.75 6.27 33.86
N ALA A 113 -26.98 6.27 35.17
CA ALA A 113 -27.36 7.46 35.94
C ALA A 113 -26.24 8.48 36.13
N LEU A 114 -24.98 8.02 36.20
CA LEU A 114 -23.80 8.84 36.52
C LEU A 114 -22.92 9.16 35.30
N SER A 115 -23.29 8.74 34.08
CA SER A 115 -22.57 9.08 32.85
C SER A 115 -22.70 10.56 32.49
N ASP A 116 -21.64 11.19 31.95
CA ASP A 116 -21.64 12.57 31.42
C ASP A 116 -22.74 12.82 30.37
N SER A 117 -23.20 11.77 29.69
CA SER A 117 -24.29 11.85 28.70
C SER A 117 -25.67 11.49 29.25
N GLY A 118 -25.78 11.22 30.55
CA GLY A 118 -26.99 10.70 31.19
C GLY A 118 -27.47 9.37 30.59
N GLY A 119 -26.54 8.56 30.07
CA GLY A 119 -26.84 7.29 29.39
C GLY A 119 -27.30 7.42 27.93
N ASN A 120 -27.38 8.63 27.36
CA ASN A 120 -27.72 8.82 25.95
C ASN A 120 -26.48 8.68 25.05
N ILE A 121 -26.60 7.94 23.95
CA ILE A 121 -25.57 7.90 22.89
C ILE A 121 -25.71 9.19 22.09
N THR A 122 -24.79 10.14 22.25
CA THR A 122 -24.73 11.32 21.39
C THR A 122 -24.18 10.92 20.03
N LEU A 123 -24.95 11.19 18.96
CA LEU A 123 -24.46 11.05 17.60
C LEU A 123 -23.31 12.02 17.40
N ARG A 124 -22.08 11.49 17.29
CA ARG A 124 -20.86 12.26 17.05
C ARG A 124 -20.43 12.18 15.60
N ARG A 125 -19.90 13.27 15.05
CA ARG A 125 -19.19 13.25 13.76
C ARG A 125 -17.85 12.51 13.91
N LEU A 126 -17.33 11.98 12.79
CA LEU A 126 -15.92 11.58 12.72
C LEU A 126 -15.06 12.84 12.84
N ASN A 127 -14.08 12.83 13.72
CA ASN A 127 -13.14 13.95 13.84
C ASN A 127 -12.27 14.09 12.58
N ARG A 128 -11.52 15.19 12.40
CA ARG A 128 -10.74 15.44 11.17
C ARG A 128 -9.80 14.28 10.84
N ARG A 129 -9.11 13.75 11.85
CA ARG A 129 -8.18 12.63 11.72
C ARG A 129 -8.92 11.34 11.35
N GLU A 130 -9.99 11.00 12.06
CA GLU A 130 -10.82 9.82 11.81
C GLU A 130 -11.40 9.84 10.40
N TYR A 131 -11.93 10.99 9.96
CA TYR A 131 -12.50 11.15 8.62
C TYR A 131 -11.44 11.02 7.53
N SER A 132 -10.30 11.71 7.67
CA SER A 132 -9.18 11.63 6.71
C SER A 132 -8.70 10.18 6.54
N ASN A 133 -8.45 9.49 7.65
CA ASN A 133 -8.02 8.10 7.64
C ASN A 133 -9.09 7.15 7.06
N SER A 134 -10.37 7.38 7.36
CA SER A 134 -11.46 6.55 6.85
C SER A 134 -11.60 6.67 5.33
N ILE A 135 -11.54 7.91 4.81
CA ILE A 135 -11.58 8.15 3.36
C ILE A 135 -10.37 7.53 2.68
N GLU A 136 -9.16 7.73 3.22
CA GLU A 136 -7.94 7.11 2.69
C GLU A 136 -8.01 5.59 2.70
N GLN A 137 -8.50 4.97 3.78
CA GLN A 137 -8.61 3.51 3.86
C GLN A 137 -9.65 2.93 2.90
N LEU A 138 -10.77 3.63 2.68
CA LEU A 138 -11.83 3.17 1.77
C LEU A 138 -11.49 3.39 0.29
N THR A 139 -10.78 4.47 -0.02
CA THR A 139 -10.63 4.96 -1.41
C THR A 139 -9.18 5.05 -1.91
N GLY A 140 -8.20 5.01 -1.00
CA GLY A 140 -6.80 5.31 -1.28
C GLY A 140 -6.49 6.81 -1.49
N VAL A 141 -7.48 7.70 -1.32
CA VAL A 141 -7.33 9.15 -1.53
C VAL A 141 -7.17 9.89 -0.21
N LYS A 142 -6.17 10.77 -0.13
CA LYS A 142 -5.99 11.69 0.99
C LYS A 142 -6.73 13.00 0.70
N VAL A 143 -7.69 13.34 1.57
CA VAL A 143 -8.43 14.61 1.49
C VAL A 143 -7.91 15.64 2.48
N ASP A 144 -7.93 16.91 2.08
CA ASP A 144 -7.63 18.03 2.98
C ASP A 144 -8.81 18.33 3.91
N VAL A 145 -8.69 17.84 5.15
CA VAL A 145 -9.68 18.03 6.22
C VAL A 145 -9.54 19.37 6.95
N GLY A 146 -8.66 20.28 6.51
CA GLY A 146 -8.48 21.60 7.12
C GLY A 146 -9.73 22.47 7.08
N SER A 147 -10.60 22.23 6.10
CA SER A 147 -11.91 22.90 5.95
C SER A 147 -12.97 22.44 6.94
N LEU A 148 -12.85 21.21 7.48
CA LEU A 148 -13.79 20.66 8.45
C LEU A 148 -13.70 21.43 9.79
N PRO A 149 -14.67 21.32 10.71
CA PRO A 149 -14.57 21.95 12.03
C PRO A 149 -13.38 21.46 12.85
N ILE A 150 -12.84 22.32 13.72
CA ILE A 150 -11.81 21.91 14.68
C ILE A 150 -12.45 20.93 15.69
N ASP A 151 -11.71 19.90 16.08
CA ASP A 151 -12.19 18.82 16.95
C ASP A 151 -12.09 19.15 18.46
N GLY A 152 -11.76 20.40 18.80
CA GLY A 152 -11.55 20.86 20.17
C GLY A 152 -12.86 21.26 20.87
N GLY A 153 -12.94 20.92 22.16
CA GLY A 153 -14.03 21.27 23.07
C GLY A 153 -13.54 21.38 24.52
N SER A 154 -14.43 21.32 25.50
CA SER A 154 -14.11 21.48 26.94
C SER A 154 -13.32 20.31 27.56
N GLY A 155 -12.95 19.30 26.78
CA GLY A 155 -12.18 18.12 27.22
C GLY A 155 -10.74 18.09 26.71
N THR A 156 -9.93 17.18 27.27
CA THR A 156 -8.51 16.99 26.95
C THR A 156 -8.25 16.19 25.66
N PHE A 157 -9.25 15.48 25.13
CA PHE A 157 -9.12 14.60 23.97
C PHE A 157 -9.99 15.04 22.79
N ASP A 158 -9.51 14.76 21.57
CA ASP A 158 -10.20 15.05 20.30
C ASP A 158 -11.32 14.06 19.95
N THR A 159 -11.73 13.20 20.90
CA THR A 159 -12.77 12.15 20.75
C THR A 159 -13.98 12.37 21.67
N VAL A 160 -14.04 13.51 22.37
CA VAL A 160 -15.13 13.83 23.31
C VAL A 160 -16.43 14.07 22.55
N GLY A 161 -17.34 13.10 22.58
CA GLY A 161 -18.57 13.08 21.76
C GLY A 161 -19.52 14.27 22.00
N SER A 162 -19.56 14.82 23.22
CA SER A 162 -20.37 16.01 23.55
C SER A 162 -19.91 17.28 22.81
N SER A 163 -18.66 17.33 22.37
CA SER A 163 -18.08 18.45 21.61
C SER A 163 -18.06 18.20 20.10
N GLN A 164 -18.56 17.04 19.64
CA GLN A 164 -18.51 16.58 18.25
C GLN A 164 -19.89 16.52 17.60
N PHE A 165 -20.74 17.52 17.86
CA PHE A 165 -22.01 17.66 17.15
C PHE A 165 -21.77 17.95 15.66
N ILE A 166 -22.74 17.55 14.82
CA ILE A 166 -22.75 17.83 13.38
C ILE A 166 -23.83 18.86 13.07
N SER A 167 -23.44 19.99 12.46
CA SER A 167 -24.39 20.97 11.93
C SER A 167 -24.69 20.72 10.45
N SER A 168 -25.72 21.37 9.91
CA SER A 168 -26.08 21.25 8.49
C SER A 168 -24.93 21.66 7.55
N ASP A 169 -24.26 22.77 7.84
CA ASP A 169 -23.10 23.25 7.05
C ASP A 169 -21.95 22.25 7.10
N GLN A 170 -21.70 21.64 8.26
CA GLN A 170 -20.66 20.62 8.42
C GLN A 170 -21.01 19.37 7.61
N PHE A 171 -22.27 18.95 7.58
CA PHE A 171 -22.68 17.83 6.75
C PHE A 171 -22.36 18.06 5.27
N GLU A 172 -22.62 19.27 4.75
CA GLU A 172 -22.28 19.64 3.38
C GLU A 172 -20.76 19.63 3.12
N GLN A 173 -19.95 20.09 4.08
CA GLN A 173 -18.49 20.05 3.95
C GLN A 173 -17.95 18.61 3.89
N TYR A 174 -18.46 17.71 4.74
CA TYR A 174 -18.10 16.29 4.71
C TYR A 174 -18.55 15.64 3.39
N LEU A 175 -19.77 15.94 2.92
CA LEU A 175 -20.26 15.41 1.66
C LEU A 175 -19.43 15.89 0.46
N LYS A 176 -19.01 17.16 0.47
CA LYS A 176 -18.14 17.75 -0.55
C LYS A 176 -16.78 17.04 -0.60
N LEU A 177 -16.12 16.84 0.54
CA LEU A 177 -14.85 16.11 0.60
C LEU A 177 -15.02 14.65 0.15
N GLY A 178 -16.11 14.00 0.56
CA GLY A 178 -16.42 12.64 0.15
C GLY A 178 -16.61 12.51 -1.35
N ARG A 179 -17.34 13.43 -1.99
CA ARG A 179 -17.49 13.46 -3.46
C ARG A 179 -16.14 13.67 -4.16
N GLN A 180 -15.35 14.63 -3.70
CA GLN A 180 -14.01 14.88 -4.23
C GLN A 180 -13.11 13.64 -4.14
N ALA A 181 -13.16 12.90 -3.02
CA ALA A 181 -12.40 11.66 -2.86
C ALA A 181 -12.84 10.57 -3.84
N ILE A 182 -14.14 10.41 -4.05
CA ILE A 182 -14.69 9.42 -4.99
C ILE A 182 -14.32 9.78 -6.43
N ASP A 183 -14.46 11.04 -6.83
CA ASP A 183 -14.08 11.50 -8.17
C ASP A 183 -12.59 11.23 -8.44
N GLU A 184 -11.73 11.61 -7.49
CA GLU A 184 -10.29 11.33 -7.59
C GLU A 184 -9.97 9.83 -7.62
N ALA A 185 -10.68 9.02 -6.81
CA ALA A 185 -10.49 7.57 -6.80
C ALA A 185 -10.82 6.95 -8.17
N PHE A 186 -11.87 7.43 -8.85
CA PHE A 186 -12.17 7.02 -10.22
C PHE A 186 -11.09 7.45 -11.21
N GLU A 187 -10.59 8.68 -11.10
CA GLU A 187 -9.47 9.15 -11.94
C GLU A 187 -8.21 8.28 -11.76
N ARG A 188 -7.81 8.01 -10.51
CA ARG A 188 -6.68 7.13 -10.18
C ARG A 188 -6.90 5.71 -10.74
N HIS A 189 -8.12 5.19 -10.64
CA HIS A 189 -8.45 3.87 -11.17
C HIS A 189 -8.35 3.83 -12.71
N ALA A 190 -8.82 4.88 -13.39
CA ALA A 190 -8.78 4.97 -14.85
C ALA A 190 -7.34 4.93 -15.41
N VAL A 191 -6.38 5.50 -14.68
CA VAL A 191 -4.97 5.57 -15.11
C VAL A 191 -4.09 4.45 -14.55
N ARG A 192 -4.63 3.51 -13.77
CA ARG A 192 -3.87 2.40 -13.16
C ARG A 192 -3.21 1.47 -14.18
N LYS A 193 -3.73 1.41 -15.41
CA LYS A 193 -3.16 0.59 -16.50
C LYS A 193 -2.21 1.38 -17.41
N THR A 194 -2.10 2.70 -17.19
CA THR A 194 -1.22 3.56 -17.99
C THR A 194 0.21 3.39 -17.46
N PRO A 195 1.20 3.19 -18.35
CA PRO A 195 2.60 3.13 -17.93
C PRO A 195 3.01 4.46 -17.28
N SER A 196 3.96 4.41 -16.34
CA SER A 196 4.53 5.63 -15.77
C SER A 196 5.19 6.46 -16.88
N LYS A 197 4.99 7.78 -16.81
CA LYS A 197 5.69 8.75 -17.65
C LYS A 197 6.84 9.34 -16.87
N ILE A 198 7.91 9.69 -17.58
CA ILE A 198 9.09 10.37 -17.03
C ILE A 198 9.12 11.78 -17.60
N PHE A 199 9.12 12.78 -16.73
CA PHE A 199 9.33 14.18 -17.08
C PHE A 199 10.67 14.61 -16.54
N ARG A 200 11.56 15.04 -17.42
CA ARG A 200 12.93 15.40 -17.07
C ARG A 200 13.20 16.86 -17.40
N VAL A 201 13.84 17.56 -16.47
CA VAL A 201 14.25 18.95 -16.61
C VAL A 201 15.76 19.02 -16.45
N GLU A 202 16.41 19.46 -17.52
CA GLU A 202 17.82 19.84 -17.56
C GLU A 202 17.90 21.38 -17.38
N PRO A 203 18.39 21.89 -16.24
CA PRO A 203 18.43 23.33 -15.95
C PRO A 203 19.32 24.14 -16.90
N GLU A 204 20.32 23.52 -17.52
CA GLU A 204 21.16 24.11 -18.56
C GLU A 204 20.37 24.50 -19.81
N ASP A 205 19.36 23.71 -20.16
CA ASP A 205 18.49 23.92 -21.33
C ASP A 205 17.29 24.82 -21.02
N THR A 206 17.05 25.11 -19.74
CA THR A 206 15.88 25.87 -19.28
C THR A 206 16.29 27.14 -18.53
N VAL A 207 16.72 26.99 -17.28
CA VAL A 207 17.06 28.08 -16.35
C VAL A 207 18.28 28.86 -16.82
N ASN A 208 19.32 28.19 -17.31
CA ASN A 208 20.54 28.88 -17.77
C ASN A 208 20.29 29.64 -19.07
N VAL A 209 19.52 29.06 -20.02
CA VAL A 209 19.08 29.76 -21.24
C VAL A 209 18.34 31.06 -20.88
N GLN A 210 17.34 30.97 -19.98
CA GLN A 210 16.58 32.15 -19.56
C GLN A 210 17.46 33.15 -18.79
N SER A 211 18.40 32.69 -17.96
CA SER A 211 19.34 33.56 -17.23
C SER A 211 20.27 34.32 -18.19
N ARG A 212 20.80 33.66 -19.23
CA ARG A 212 21.62 34.29 -20.28
C ARG A 212 20.81 35.32 -21.06
N LYS A 213 19.55 35.01 -21.41
CA LYS A 213 18.63 35.96 -22.07
C LYS A 213 18.39 37.20 -21.20
N ASN A 214 18.06 37.00 -19.92
CA ASN A 214 17.85 38.07 -18.96
C ASN A 214 19.10 38.96 -18.85
N MET A 215 20.28 38.36 -18.74
CA MET A 215 21.54 39.10 -18.67
C MET A 215 21.83 39.91 -19.94
N LYS A 216 21.58 39.35 -21.12
CA LYS A 216 21.74 40.07 -22.38
C LYS A 216 20.85 41.31 -22.41
N THR A 217 19.57 41.16 -22.09
CA THR A 217 18.61 42.28 -22.00
C THR A 217 19.06 43.33 -20.98
N MET A 218 19.57 42.90 -19.81
CA MET A 218 20.08 43.82 -18.79
C MET A 218 21.31 44.60 -19.27
N ALA A 219 22.25 43.94 -19.96
CA ALA A 219 23.44 44.60 -20.51
C ALA A 219 23.06 45.63 -21.58
N GLU A 220 22.18 45.27 -22.51
CA GLU A 220 21.68 46.20 -23.55
C GLU A 220 20.93 47.39 -22.93
N THR A 221 20.10 47.13 -21.91
CA THR A 221 19.38 48.18 -21.19
C THR A 221 20.33 49.08 -20.42
N TYR A 222 21.39 48.54 -19.83
CA TYR A 222 22.41 49.32 -19.16
C TYR A 222 23.19 50.22 -20.11
N GLN A 223 23.50 49.75 -21.33
CA GLN A 223 24.12 50.62 -22.34
C GLN A 223 23.22 51.81 -22.72
N ARG A 224 21.91 51.58 -22.89
CA ARG A 224 20.95 52.68 -23.11
C ARG A 224 20.88 53.63 -21.92
N TYR A 225 20.94 53.09 -20.69
CA TYR A 225 20.99 53.89 -19.47
C TYR A 225 22.24 54.76 -19.41
N LEU A 226 23.42 54.24 -19.75
CA LEU A 226 24.67 55.01 -19.76
C LEU A 226 24.62 56.20 -20.74
N LEU A 227 24.07 55.97 -21.94
CA LEU A 227 23.88 57.05 -22.92
C LEU A 227 22.92 58.12 -22.41
N TRP A 228 21.80 57.72 -21.80
CA TRP A 228 20.84 58.66 -21.20
C TRP A 228 21.47 59.41 -20.02
N LYS A 229 22.16 58.70 -19.13
CA LYS A 229 22.84 59.23 -17.94
C LYS A 229 23.84 60.32 -18.33
N ALA A 230 24.67 60.08 -19.34
CA ALA A 230 25.68 61.05 -19.79
C ALA A 230 25.04 62.38 -20.25
N GLU A 231 23.92 62.32 -20.95
CA GLU A 231 23.19 63.52 -21.39
C GLU A 231 22.48 64.23 -20.22
N VAL A 232 21.97 63.49 -19.22
CA VAL A 232 21.45 64.08 -17.98
C VAL A 232 22.56 64.75 -17.17
N ASP A 233 23.72 64.10 -17.02
CA ASP A 233 24.88 64.66 -16.31
C ASP A 233 25.36 65.95 -16.98
N LYS A 234 25.38 65.98 -18.32
CA LYS A 234 25.69 67.19 -19.09
C LYS A 234 24.67 68.32 -18.83
N ALA A 235 23.38 68.00 -18.79
CA ALA A 235 22.34 68.98 -18.44
C ALA A 235 22.49 69.48 -17.00
N ALA A 236 22.84 68.60 -16.05
CA ALA A 236 23.07 68.97 -14.65
C ALA A 236 24.28 69.92 -14.47
N GLN A 237 25.28 69.88 -15.36
CA GLN A 237 26.41 70.80 -15.32
C GLN A 237 26.10 72.20 -15.87
N ALA A 238 24.95 72.39 -16.53
CA ALA A 238 24.59 73.68 -17.11
C ALA A 238 24.25 74.73 -16.02
N PRO A 239 24.76 75.98 -16.11
CA PRO A 239 24.51 77.01 -15.08
C PRO A 239 23.03 77.29 -14.85
N GLU A 240 22.21 77.17 -15.90
CA GLU A 240 20.76 77.41 -15.84
C GLU A 240 19.98 76.41 -14.96
N ASN A 241 20.59 75.27 -14.61
CA ASN A 241 19.97 74.24 -13.78
C ASN A 241 20.38 74.30 -12.30
N GLN A 242 21.27 75.22 -11.89
CA GLN A 242 21.76 75.28 -10.51
C GLN A 242 20.64 75.46 -9.48
N GLN A 243 19.66 76.33 -9.74
CA GLN A 243 18.53 76.55 -8.83
C GLN A 243 17.67 75.28 -8.68
N THR A 244 17.42 74.55 -9.77
CA THR A 244 16.67 73.29 -9.73
C THR A 244 17.41 72.20 -8.97
N LEU A 245 18.73 72.11 -9.14
CA LEU A 245 19.56 71.16 -8.40
C LEU A 245 19.54 71.46 -6.90
N GLU A 246 19.56 72.74 -6.51
CA GLU A 246 19.45 73.13 -5.09
C GLU A 246 18.09 72.76 -4.50
N GLN A 247 17.00 72.97 -5.25
CA GLN A 247 15.67 72.51 -4.84
C GLN A 247 15.60 70.99 -4.66
N ILE A 248 16.28 70.22 -5.52
CA ILE A 248 16.35 68.76 -5.37
C ILE A 248 17.17 68.39 -4.12
N ARG A 249 18.30 69.05 -3.86
CA ARG A 249 19.12 68.84 -2.65
C ARG A 249 18.32 69.10 -1.38
N GLU A 250 17.64 70.24 -1.30
CA GLU A 250 16.81 70.61 -0.15
C GLU A 250 15.66 69.61 0.05
N LYS A 251 14.94 69.29 -1.03
CA LYS A 251 13.78 68.37 -0.98
C LYS A 251 14.13 66.99 -0.44
N TYR A 252 15.31 66.48 -0.77
CA TYR A 252 15.75 65.13 -0.38
C TYR A 252 16.81 65.12 0.73
N MET A 253 17.18 66.28 1.26
CA MET A 253 18.21 66.46 2.29
C MET A 253 19.55 65.81 1.89
N LEU A 254 20.06 66.19 0.71
CA LEU A 254 21.29 65.64 0.13
C LEU A 254 22.34 66.72 -0.07
N ASP A 255 23.57 66.48 0.41
CA ASP A 255 24.71 67.38 0.21
C ASP A 255 25.27 67.30 -1.21
N ASP A 256 25.23 66.11 -1.82
CA ASP A 256 25.74 65.85 -3.17
C ASP A 256 24.74 65.06 -4.03
N LEU A 257 24.57 65.51 -5.27
CA LEU A 257 23.73 64.88 -6.29
C LEU A 257 24.54 64.12 -7.33
N THR A 258 25.87 64.17 -7.28
CA THR A 258 26.76 63.44 -8.18
C THR A 258 26.48 61.94 -8.09
N ASP A 259 26.19 61.33 -9.24
CA ASP A 259 25.78 59.92 -9.37
C ASP A 259 24.62 59.48 -8.44
N ASN A 260 23.84 60.45 -7.92
CA ASN A 260 22.78 60.17 -6.97
C ASN A 260 21.49 59.77 -7.68
N LEU A 261 20.81 58.74 -7.18
CA LEU A 261 19.51 58.30 -7.71
C LEU A 261 18.49 59.44 -7.82
N ARG A 262 18.47 60.39 -6.88
CA ARG A 262 17.51 61.49 -6.87
C ARG A 262 17.72 62.49 -8.00
N LEU A 263 18.94 62.66 -8.50
CA LEU A 263 19.21 63.45 -9.71
C LEU A 263 18.47 62.84 -10.90
N TYR A 264 18.71 61.55 -11.16
CA TYR A 264 18.17 60.86 -12.32
C TYR A 264 16.64 60.71 -12.26
N GLN A 265 16.06 60.46 -11.09
CA GLN A 265 14.60 60.39 -10.93
C GLN A 265 13.89 61.72 -11.21
N ASN A 266 14.59 62.84 -11.05
CA ASN A 266 14.07 64.20 -11.27
C ASN A 266 14.68 64.84 -12.53
N ALA A 267 15.26 64.06 -13.44
CA ALA A 267 15.93 64.56 -14.63
C ALA A 267 15.01 65.40 -15.54
N ASN A 268 13.70 65.18 -15.48
CA ASN A 268 12.69 65.95 -16.21
C ASN A 268 12.50 67.39 -15.70
N LEU A 269 13.00 67.73 -14.50
CA LEU A 269 12.97 69.08 -13.96
C LEU A 269 14.11 69.95 -14.52
N LEU A 270 15.17 69.32 -15.04
CA LEU A 270 16.33 70.01 -15.59
C LEU A 270 16.05 70.49 -17.01
N LYS A 271 16.33 71.76 -17.26
CA LYS A 271 16.23 72.37 -18.59
C LYS A 271 17.31 71.77 -19.51
N GLY A 272 16.91 71.41 -20.73
CA GLY A 272 17.80 70.78 -21.71
C GLY A 272 18.08 69.29 -21.48
N SER A 273 17.48 68.67 -20.46
CA SER A 273 17.66 67.25 -20.16
C SER A 273 16.96 66.34 -21.18
N PRO A 274 17.55 65.19 -21.53
CA PRO A 274 16.98 64.26 -22.50
C PRO A 274 15.69 63.59 -22.00
N ASP A 275 14.70 63.47 -22.88
CA ASP A 275 13.54 62.60 -22.63
C ASP A 275 13.98 61.11 -22.63
N ALA A 276 13.80 60.44 -21.49
CA ALA A 276 14.13 59.03 -21.30
C ALA A 276 13.45 58.10 -22.32
N LYS A 277 12.29 58.50 -22.87
CA LYS A 277 11.60 57.75 -23.93
C LYS A 277 12.43 57.60 -25.20
N LYS A 278 13.29 58.57 -25.52
CA LYS A 278 14.20 58.49 -26.67
C LYS A 278 15.28 57.42 -26.51
N PHE A 279 15.51 56.97 -25.28
CA PHE A 279 16.47 55.91 -24.94
C PHE A 279 15.78 54.57 -24.66
N GLY A 280 14.48 54.46 -24.93
CA GLY A 280 13.70 53.23 -24.78
C GLY A 280 13.23 52.95 -23.35
N PHE A 281 13.14 53.97 -22.50
CA PHE A 281 12.56 53.88 -21.16
C PHE A 281 11.16 54.48 -21.12
N ARG A 282 10.30 54.07 -20.19
CA ARG A 282 8.97 54.69 -20.04
C ARG A 282 9.07 56.15 -19.56
N ASP A 283 9.98 56.38 -18.62
CA ASP A 283 10.21 57.65 -17.94
C ASP A 283 11.59 57.63 -17.23
N ALA A 284 11.97 58.73 -16.60
CA ALA A 284 13.25 58.85 -15.90
C ALA A 284 13.37 57.92 -14.66
N ASN A 285 12.25 57.57 -14.03
CA ASN A 285 12.24 56.62 -12.92
C ASN A 285 12.50 55.19 -13.42
N ASP A 286 11.89 54.80 -14.54
CA ASP A 286 12.14 53.52 -15.21
C ASP A 286 13.61 53.40 -15.63
N ALA A 287 14.19 54.44 -16.24
CA ALA A 287 15.62 54.49 -16.58
C ALA A 287 16.50 54.29 -15.34
N SER A 288 16.24 55.06 -14.28
CA SER A 288 17.00 54.97 -13.02
C SER A 288 16.85 53.60 -12.33
N PHE A 289 15.65 53.04 -12.34
CA PHE A 289 15.37 51.72 -11.76
C PHE A 289 16.00 50.59 -12.58
N SER A 290 16.10 50.74 -13.91
CA SER A 290 16.78 49.76 -14.76
C SER A 290 18.25 49.54 -14.35
N PHE A 291 18.91 50.57 -13.82
CA PHE A 291 20.24 50.48 -13.23
C PHE A 291 20.21 50.01 -11.77
N GLN A 292 19.62 50.79 -10.85
CA GLN A 292 19.68 50.51 -9.41
C GLN A 292 18.87 49.28 -8.97
N GLY A 293 17.73 49.04 -9.62
CA GLY A 293 16.84 47.90 -9.41
C GLY A 293 17.22 46.67 -10.24
N GLY A 294 17.74 46.91 -11.44
CA GLY A 294 18.19 45.88 -12.38
C GLY A 294 19.70 45.68 -12.35
N TYR A 295 20.41 46.33 -13.29
CA TYR A 295 21.79 46.02 -13.65
C TYR A 295 22.75 46.02 -12.46
N ASN A 296 22.84 47.13 -11.72
CA ASN A 296 23.72 47.25 -10.57
C ASN A 296 23.41 46.16 -9.55
N ARG A 297 22.12 45.87 -9.29
CA ARG A 297 21.71 44.91 -8.25
C ARG A 297 22.07 43.47 -8.59
N THR A 298 21.70 42.98 -9.77
CA THR A 298 21.66 41.54 -10.06
C THR A 298 22.60 41.09 -11.17
N TYR A 299 23.16 41.98 -12.00
CA TYR A 299 23.95 41.55 -13.16
C TYR A 299 25.22 40.79 -12.76
N ALA A 300 26.03 41.36 -11.86
CA ALA A 300 27.25 40.70 -11.36
C ALA A 300 26.93 39.36 -10.67
N TYR A 301 25.83 39.31 -9.91
CA TYR A 301 25.34 38.10 -9.25
C TYR A 301 25.02 36.99 -10.25
N MET A 302 24.21 37.29 -11.27
CA MET A 302 23.82 36.32 -12.29
C MET A 302 25.01 35.89 -13.15
N LYS A 303 25.91 36.83 -13.46
CA LYS A 303 27.14 36.57 -14.22
C LYS A 303 28.00 35.54 -13.51
N HIS A 304 28.30 35.77 -12.23
CA HIS A 304 29.11 34.88 -11.42
C HIS A 304 28.55 33.44 -11.43
N TYR A 305 27.23 33.28 -11.21
CA TYR A 305 26.60 31.96 -11.17
C TYR A 305 26.65 31.21 -12.51
N LEU A 306 26.64 31.91 -13.65
CA LEU A 306 26.74 31.29 -14.97
C LEU A 306 28.18 30.97 -15.39
N GLU A 307 29.17 31.55 -14.71
CA GLU A 307 30.60 31.32 -14.92
C GLU A 307 31.18 30.26 -13.97
N LEU A 308 30.39 29.80 -13.00
CA LEU A 308 30.78 28.69 -12.12
C LEU A 308 30.96 27.38 -12.94
N PRO A 309 31.89 26.48 -12.52
CA PRO A 309 32.07 25.17 -13.14
C PRO A 309 30.75 24.37 -13.23
N HIS A 310 30.61 23.46 -14.19
CA HIS A 310 29.40 22.62 -14.34
C HIS A 310 28.09 23.35 -14.71
N SER A 311 28.16 24.64 -15.07
CA SER A 311 27.01 25.39 -15.59
C SER A 311 26.60 25.00 -17.03
N ASP A 312 27.36 24.11 -17.66
CA ASP A 312 27.15 23.51 -18.98
C ASP A 312 26.26 22.26 -18.94
N HIS A 313 26.14 21.59 -17.79
CA HIS A 313 25.31 20.39 -17.56
C HIS A 313 24.60 20.43 -16.20
N GLY A 314 24.13 21.62 -15.81
CA GLY A 314 23.40 21.85 -14.56
C GLY A 314 23.30 23.35 -14.22
N THR A 315 22.77 23.68 -13.04
CA THR A 315 22.67 25.07 -12.55
C THR A 315 22.86 25.21 -11.05
N TYR A 316 23.31 26.38 -10.61
CA TYR A 316 23.38 26.74 -9.20
C TYR A 316 22.13 27.49 -8.74
N LEU A 317 21.52 27.00 -7.66
CA LEU A 317 20.35 27.62 -7.03
C LEU A 317 20.74 28.96 -6.39
N LYS A 318 19.89 29.97 -6.59
CA LYS A 318 20.13 31.34 -6.14
C LYS A 318 19.18 31.66 -4.99
N LEU A 319 19.72 32.12 -3.87
CA LEU A 319 18.92 32.42 -2.68
C LEU A 319 18.21 33.78 -2.75
N ALA A 320 18.82 34.80 -3.38
CA ALA A 320 18.38 36.19 -3.22
C ALA A 320 17.71 36.82 -4.44
N TRP A 321 18.30 36.68 -5.65
CA TRP A 321 17.87 37.39 -6.87
C TRP A 321 17.99 36.51 -8.13
N GLY A 322 17.39 36.95 -9.24
CA GLY A 322 17.36 36.19 -10.49
C GLY A 322 16.35 35.04 -10.43
N ILE A 323 16.66 33.94 -11.12
CA ILE A 323 15.85 32.71 -11.09
C ILE A 323 16.26 31.90 -9.86
N GLN A 324 15.38 31.84 -8.86
CA GLN A 324 15.65 31.23 -7.55
C GLN A 324 15.09 29.82 -7.43
N ARG A 325 14.16 29.45 -8.31
CA ARG A 325 13.42 28.20 -8.31
C ARG A 325 13.46 27.57 -9.71
N ILE A 326 13.66 26.27 -9.77
CA ILE A 326 13.56 25.47 -11.00
C ILE A 326 12.17 24.84 -11.03
N ASP A 327 11.41 25.11 -12.08
CA ASP A 327 10.04 24.63 -12.21
C ASP A 327 9.97 23.40 -13.14
N VAL A 328 9.34 22.34 -12.65
CA VAL A 328 8.92 21.17 -13.44
C VAL A 328 7.48 21.44 -13.91
N LEU A 329 7.32 21.69 -15.22
CA LEU A 329 6.09 22.17 -15.85
C LEU A 329 5.52 21.18 -16.88
N PRO A 330 5.12 19.98 -16.45
CA PRO A 330 4.49 19.00 -17.32
C PRO A 330 3.07 19.45 -17.67
N LYS A 331 2.54 18.98 -18.80
CA LYS A 331 1.16 19.31 -19.18
C LYS A 331 0.18 18.66 -18.19
N PRO A 332 -0.89 19.36 -17.76
CA PRO A 332 -1.85 18.79 -16.81
C PRO A 332 -2.46 17.45 -17.23
N GLU A 333 -2.71 17.27 -18.53
CA GLU A 333 -3.23 16.03 -19.12
C GLU A 333 -2.26 14.84 -19.03
N ASP A 334 -0.96 15.12 -18.90
CA ASP A 334 0.07 14.08 -18.80
C ASP A 334 0.35 13.66 -17.35
N ILE A 335 -0.20 14.38 -16.37
CA ILE A 335 -0.05 14.12 -14.93
C ILE A 335 -1.43 13.94 -14.33
N PRO A 336 -2.06 12.76 -14.45
CA PRO A 336 -3.32 12.44 -13.77
C PRO A 336 -3.14 12.32 -12.25
N PRO A 337 -4.19 12.33 -11.42
CA PRO A 337 -4.04 12.11 -9.99
C PRO A 337 -3.32 10.78 -9.69
N GLY A 338 -2.47 10.79 -8.68
CA GLY A 338 -1.71 9.61 -8.28
C GLY A 338 -0.46 9.96 -7.48
N THR A 339 0.33 8.92 -7.22
CA THR A 339 1.60 9.02 -6.51
C THR A 339 2.73 9.14 -7.53
N TYR A 340 3.67 10.04 -7.33
CA TYR A 340 4.78 10.30 -8.24
C TYR A 340 6.10 10.26 -7.50
N LYS A 341 7.15 9.76 -8.14
CA LYS A 341 8.51 9.79 -7.62
C LYS A 341 9.22 10.99 -8.22
N LEU A 342 9.73 11.86 -7.37
CA LEU A 342 10.62 12.94 -7.78
C LEU A 342 12.05 12.53 -7.44
N ARG A 343 12.93 12.53 -8.46
CA ARG A 343 14.37 12.31 -8.33
C ARG A 343 15.08 13.61 -8.67
N ILE A 344 16.07 13.96 -7.86
CA ILE A 344 16.87 15.18 -8.05
C ILE A 344 18.32 14.77 -7.94
N ARG A 345 19.10 14.98 -9.00
CA ARG A 345 20.56 14.84 -8.94
C ARG A 345 21.16 16.19 -8.57
N ALA A 346 21.78 16.26 -7.39
CA ALA A 346 22.30 17.51 -6.84
C ALA A 346 23.58 17.28 -6.01
N GLY A 347 24.33 18.35 -5.82
CA GLY A 347 25.55 18.37 -5.02
C GLY A 347 25.75 19.69 -4.29
N ALA A 348 26.27 19.62 -3.08
CA ALA A 348 26.66 20.78 -2.30
C ALA A 348 28.01 21.34 -2.77
N VAL A 349 28.11 22.67 -2.78
CA VAL A 349 29.35 23.39 -3.14
C VAL A 349 30.38 23.19 -2.03
N LYS A 350 31.60 22.82 -2.39
CA LYS A 350 32.72 22.66 -1.46
C LYS A 350 32.92 23.95 -0.65
N ASP A 351 33.17 23.82 0.65
CA ASP A 351 33.40 24.93 1.60
C ASP A 351 32.22 25.92 1.78
N SER A 352 31.05 25.61 1.23
CA SER A 352 29.83 26.38 1.51
C SER A 352 29.18 25.96 2.83
N ASP A 353 28.44 26.88 3.46
CA ASP A 353 27.78 26.64 4.75
C ASP A 353 26.80 25.46 4.68
N SER A 354 27.04 24.43 5.48
CA SER A 354 26.20 23.23 5.56
C SER A 354 24.75 23.50 5.97
N SER A 355 24.48 24.62 6.65
CA SER A 355 23.10 25.03 7.01
C SER A 355 22.24 25.31 5.77
N ARG A 356 22.89 25.57 4.64
CA ARG A 356 22.31 25.88 3.33
C ARG A 356 22.25 24.68 2.38
N HIS A 357 22.70 23.49 2.79
CA HIS A 357 22.64 22.27 1.96
C HIS A 357 21.27 21.61 2.03
N PHE A 358 20.21 22.40 1.85
CA PHE A 358 18.83 21.93 1.90
C PHE A 358 18.06 22.50 0.72
N ILE A 359 17.31 21.64 0.06
CA ILE A 359 16.34 22.03 -0.97
C ILE A 359 14.93 21.90 -0.42
N GLU A 360 14.03 22.72 -0.94
CA GLU A 360 12.60 22.64 -0.70
C GLU A 360 11.87 22.35 -2.00
N ILE A 361 10.84 21.51 -1.91
CA ILE A 361 9.94 21.18 -3.01
C ILE A 361 8.56 21.73 -2.67
N GLY A 362 7.88 22.36 -3.62
CA GLY A 362 6.55 22.89 -3.38
C GLY A 362 5.83 23.33 -4.64
N HIS A 363 4.58 23.74 -4.49
CA HIS A 363 3.82 24.31 -5.60
C HIS A 363 4.26 25.75 -5.87
N PRO A 364 4.74 26.06 -7.09
CA PRO A 364 5.18 27.38 -7.47
C PRO A 364 4.15 28.48 -7.17
N GLN A 365 4.55 29.55 -6.48
CA GLN A 365 3.72 30.77 -6.53
C GLN A 365 3.82 31.40 -7.92
N ARG A 366 2.70 31.93 -8.40
CA ARG A 366 2.58 32.63 -9.69
C ARG A 366 2.29 34.12 -9.54
N VAL A 367 2.26 34.63 -8.30
CA VAL A 367 2.07 36.05 -8.02
C VAL A 367 3.23 36.84 -8.64
N ASN A 368 2.90 37.83 -9.48
CA ASN A 368 3.86 38.71 -10.17
C ASN A 368 4.90 37.99 -11.06
N GLN A 369 4.66 36.71 -11.41
CA GLN A 369 5.53 35.89 -12.28
C GLN A 369 7.00 35.77 -11.82
N VAL A 370 7.29 35.99 -10.53
CA VAL A 370 8.66 35.86 -10.00
C VAL A 370 8.95 34.38 -9.75
N PRO A 371 10.05 33.82 -10.29
CA PRO A 371 10.43 32.42 -10.09
C PRO A 371 11.11 32.22 -8.72
N ALA A 372 10.34 32.46 -7.65
CA ALA A 372 10.79 32.44 -6.26
C ALA A 372 9.62 32.07 -5.32
N GLY A 373 9.85 31.23 -4.31
CA GLY A 373 8.86 30.91 -3.26
C GLY A 373 7.77 29.93 -3.68
N PHE A 374 6.89 29.57 -2.76
CA PHE A 374 5.77 28.64 -2.99
C PHE A 374 4.43 29.25 -2.62
N SER A 375 3.35 28.77 -3.22
CA SER A 375 1.97 29.22 -2.93
C SER A 375 1.47 28.74 -1.56
N SER A 376 2.09 27.70 -1.02
CA SER A 376 1.81 27.09 0.28
C SER A 376 3.11 26.71 0.97
N LYS A 377 3.03 26.10 2.16
CA LYS A 377 4.19 25.46 2.78
C LYS A 377 4.84 24.45 1.82
N PRO A 378 6.18 24.29 1.86
CA PRO A 378 6.86 23.25 1.10
C PRO A 378 6.27 21.86 1.36
N LEU A 379 6.16 21.05 0.31
CA LEU A 379 5.76 19.64 0.36
C LEU A 379 6.84 18.77 1.01
N ALA A 380 8.11 19.12 0.81
CA ALA A 380 9.25 18.44 1.40
C ALA A 380 10.44 19.40 1.55
N SER A 381 11.28 19.13 2.54
CA SER A 381 12.62 19.72 2.68
C SER A 381 13.63 18.58 2.77
N LEU A 382 14.62 18.58 1.89
CA LEU A 382 15.58 17.49 1.73
C LEU A 382 17.00 18.02 1.89
N GLN A 383 17.82 17.29 2.64
CA GLN A 383 19.24 17.62 2.81
C GLN A 383 20.05 17.07 1.63
N ILE A 384 21.01 17.87 1.17
CA ILE A 384 22.05 17.46 0.21
C ILE A 384 23.29 17.04 1.01
N THR A 385 23.74 15.81 0.81
CA THR A 385 24.95 15.22 1.38
C THR A 385 26.04 14.97 0.32
N GLY A 386 25.66 14.85 -0.95
CA GLY A 386 26.58 14.75 -2.08
C GLY A 386 27.34 16.06 -2.33
N THR A 387 28.45 15.99 -3.06
CA THR A 387 29.23 17.18 -3.46
C THR A 387 29.07 17.45 -4.95
N VAL A 388 29.40 18.64 -5.45
CA VAL A 388 29.34 18.93 -6.89
C VAL A 388 30.15 17.91 -7.72
N ASP A 389 31.33 17.49 -7.24
CA ASP A 389 32.17 16.49 -7.92
C ASP A 389 31.61 15.06 -7.86
N LYS A 390 30.82 14.77 -6.82
CA LYS A 390 30.16 13.47 -6.59
C LYS A 390 28.71 13.71 -6.15
N PRO A 391 27.84 14.10 -7.10
CA PRO A 391 26.45 14.44 -6.78
C PRO A 391 25.68 13.17 -6.44
N GLU A 392 24.72 13.30 -5.54
CA GLU A 392 23.83 12.20 -5.16
C GLU A 392 22.50 12.31 -5.92
N ILE A 393 21.72 11.23 -5.91
CA ILE A 393 20.32 11.24 -6.37
C ILE A 393 19.44 11.16 -5.14
N ILE A 394 18.65 12.20 -4.91
CA ILE A 394 17.70 12.27 -3.81
C ILE A 394 16.33 11.92 -4.36
N GLU A 395 15.65 10.97 -3.72
CA GLU A 395 14.30 10.57 -4.09
C GLU A 395 13.28 11.01 -3.03
N THR A 396 12.12 11.50 -3.47
CA THR A 396 10.95 11.70 -2.61
C THR A 396 9.67 11.36 -3.37
N THR A 397 8.59 11.20 -2.62
CA THR A 397 7.27 10.86 -3.16
C THR A 397 6.34 12.06 -3.07
N LEU A 398 5.69 12.41 -4.19
CA LEU A 398 4.68 13.45 -4.28
C LEU A 398 3.32 12.82 -4.52
N VAL A 399 2.30 13.25 -3.77
CA VAL A 399 0.91 12.85 -4.01
C VAL A 399 0.21 13.99 -4.72
N ILE A 400 -0.32 13.72 -5.90
CA ILE A 400 -1.04 14.70 -6.71
C ILE A 400 -2.51 14.28 -6.75
N GLY A 401 -3.38 15.07 -6.11
CA GLY A 401 -4.82 14.88 -6.16
C GLY A 401 -5.47 15.61 -7.33
N SER A 402 -6.78 15.44 -7.51
CA SER A 402 -7.54 16.07 -8.61
C SER A 402 -7.47 17.60 -8.56
N ASN A 403 -7.41 18.20 -7.36
CA ASN A 403 -7.32 19.64 -7.15
C ASN A 403 -5.90 20.14 -6.84
N THR A 404 -4.89 19.27 -6.90
CA THR A 404 -3.50 19.64 -6.64
C THR A 404 -2.88 20.27 -7.89
N PRO A 405 -2.16 21.41 -7.78
CA PRO A 405 -1.41 21.96 -8.91
C PRO A 405 -0.45 20.92 -9.51
N ARG A 406 -0.43 20.82 -10.85
CA ARG A 406 0.42 19.86 -11.59
C ARG A 406 1.84 20.37 -11.85
N GLU A 407 2.17 21.50 -11.25
CA GLU A 407 3.47 22.16 -11.36
C GLU A 407 4.20 22.06 -10.03
N PHE A 408 5.49 21.78 -10.10
CA PHE A 408 6.37 21.63 -8.94
C PHE A 408 7.58 22.53 -9.12
N GLY A 409 8.05 23.12 -8.02
CA GLY A 409 9.26 23.91 -8.02
C GLY A 409 10.25 23.40 -6.98
N ILE A 410 11.54 23.54 -7.28
CA ILE A 410 12.64 23.26 -6.37
C ILE A 410 13.44 24.54 -6.16
N GLN A 411 13.72 24.88 -4.91
CA GLN A 411 14.57 26.02 -4.54
C GLN A 411 15.49 25.65 -3.36
N GLU A 412 16.52 26.46 -3.13
CA GLU A 412 17.29 26.39 -1.88
C GLU A 412 16.37 26.76 -0.70
N ARG A 413 16.48 26.03 0.41
CA ARG A 413 15.70 26.29 1.61
C ARG A 413 15.92 27.72 2.07
N ARG A 414 14.82 28.45 2.26
CA ARG A 414 14.89 29.82 2.77
C ARG A 414 14.97 29.79 4.29
N PRO A 415 15.80 30.65 4.92
CA PRO A 415 15.73 30.86 6.35
C PRO A 415 14.32 31.30 6.76
N GLU A 416 13.77 30.73 7.84
CA GLU A 416 12.49 31.17 8.41
C GLU A 416 12.66 32.60 8.97
N GLY A 417 12.17 33.61 8.26
CA GLY A 417 12.09 34.99 8.77
C GLY A 417 12.44 36.08 7.75
N ASN A 418 11.50 37.03 7.59
CA ASN A 418 11.61 38.36 6.99
C ASN A 418 12.56 38.50 5.78
N GLN A 419 12.02 38.66 4.56
CA GLN A 419 12.72 38.99 3.30
C GLN A 419 13.81 40.09 3.44
N LYS A 420 13.67 40.99 4.42
CA LYS A 420 14.68 42.00 4.75
C LYS A 420 16.00 41.40 5.27
N ALA A 421 15.98 40.29 5.99
CA ALA A 421 17.16 39.58 6.47
C ALA A 421 18.00 39.05 5.30
N LEU A 422 17.38 38.28 4.39
CA LEU A 422 18.00 37.81 3.15
C LEU A 422 18.59 38.94 2.31
N SER A 423 17.85 40.06 2.22
CA SER A 423 18.33 41.24 1.49
C SER A 423 19.58 41.87 2.15
N ARG A 424 19.60 41.98 3.49
CA ARG A 424 20.75 42.52 4.23
C ARG A 424 22.00 41.66 4.05
N GLU A 425 21.83 40.35 4.15
CA GLU A 425 22.92 39.38 3.98
C GLU A 425 23.47 39.41 2.55
N PHE A 426 22.59 39.44 1.53
CA PHE A 426 23.01 39.58 0.14
C PHE A 426 23.89 40.82 -0.07
N TYR A 427 23.50 41.98 0.47
CA TYR A 427 24.29 43.21 0.34
C TYR A 427 25.56 43.20 1.21
N ALA A 428 25.62 42.41 2.29
CA ALA A 428 26.85 42.20 3.05
C ALA A 428 27.88 41.46 2.19
N TYR A 429 27.53 40.29 1.65
CA TYR A 429 28.39 39.56 0.73
C TYR A 429 28.80 40.40 -0.48
N LYS A 430 27.86 41.17 -1.04
CA LYS A 430 28.17 42.00 -2.20
C LYS A 430 29.22 43.08 -1.93
N ARG A 431 29.30 43.61 -0.71
CA ARG A 431 30.38 44.54 -0.32
C ARG A 431 31.74 43.84 -0.23
N GLU A 432 31.75 42.55 0.12
CA GLU A 432 32.96 41.75 0.29
C GLU A 432 33.47 41.18 -1.05
N ASN A 433 32.57 40.64 -1.88
CA ASN A 433 32.91 39.89 -3.09
C ASN A 433 32.45 40.54 -4.42
N GLY A 434 31.74 41.66 -4.36
CA GLY A 434 31.26 42.41 -5.53
C GLY A 434 30.01 41.86 -6.22
N TYR A 435 29.58 40.63 -5.94
CA TYR A 435 28.44 40.00 -6.63
C TYR A 435 27.24 39.67 -5.73
N GLY A 436 27.46 39.25 -4.47
CA GLY A 436 26.40 38.87 -3.53
C GLY A 436 26.55 37.45 -2.97
N THR A 437 25.43 36.81 -2.59
CA THR A 437 25.44 35.54 -1.85
C THR A 437 26.18 34.40 -2.60
N PRO A 438 27.20 33.75 -2.02
CA PRO A 438 27.87 32.60 -2.64
C PRO A 438 26.92 31.41 -2.90
N ALA A 439 27.22 30.61 -3.93
CA ALA A 439 26.46 29.41 -4.24
C ALA A 439 26.67 28.31 -3.19
N ALA A 440 25.61 27.56 -2.88
CA ALA A 440 25.67 26.44 -1.92
C ALA A 440 25.21 25.11 -2.53
N ILE A 441 24.30 25.14 -3.52
CA ILE A 441 23.73 23.95 -4.13
C ILE A 441 23.81 24.06 -5.65
N TRP A 442 24.32 23.00 -6.27
CA TRP A 442 24.24 22.74 -7.71
C TRP A 442 23.23 21.62 -7.97
N VAL A 443 22.41 21.80 -9.00
CA VAL A 443 21.42 20.83 -9.48
C VAL A 443 21.78 20.46 -10.90
N ASP A 444 21.99 19.18 -11.12
CA ASP A 444 22.24 18.58 -12.44
C ASP A 444 20.92 18.42 -13.17
N TRP A 445 20.02 17.57 -12.66
CA TRP A 445 18.75 17.29 -13.30
C TRP A 445 17.65 16.97 -12.30
N ILE A 446 16.41 17.17 -12.75
CA ILE A 446 15.20 16.83 -12.00
C ILE A 446 14.33 15.91 -12.84
N GLU A 447 13.84 14.83 -12.24
CA GLU A 447 13.01 13.84 -12.91
C GLU A 447 11.76 13.54 -12.09
N LEU A 448 10.59 13.65 -12.70
CA LEU A 448 9.31 13.26 -12.12
C LEU A 448 8.81 12.01 -12.86
N GLU A 449 8.69 10.90 -12.15
CA GLU A 449 8.16 9.64 -12.67
C GLU A 449 6.79 9.34 -12.06
N GLY A 450 5.79 9.10 -12.89
CA GLY A 450 4.52 8.56 -12.43
C GLY A 450 3.38 8.66 -13.43
N PRO A 451 2.14 8.34 -13.00
CA PRO A 451 1.81 7.86 -11.66
C PRO A 451 2.43 6.49 -11.38
N ILE A 452 3.08 6.35 -10.23
CA ILE A 452 3.56 5.06 -9.71
C ILE A 452 2.34 4.25 -9.34
N THR A 453 2.18 3.11 -9.98
CA THR A 453 1.19 2.12 -9.59
C THR A 453 1.81 1.25 -8.51
N GLU A 454 1.27 1.32 -7.28
CA GLU A 454 1.67 0.40 -6.20
C GLU A 454 1.49 -1.02 -6.70
N THR A 455 2.62 -1.69 -6.99
CA THR A 455 2.71 -2.99 -7.65
C THR A 455 1.68 -3.14 -8.76
N ALA A 456 2.09 -2.89 -10.01
CA ALA A 456 1.41 -3.44 -11.18
C ALA A 456 0.87 -4.83 -10.79
N VAL A 457 -0.44 -4.93 -10.60
CA VAL A 457 -1.07 -6.22 -10.30
C VAL A 457 -0.59 -7.08 -11.46
N PRO A 458 0.23 -8.11 -11.21
CA PRO A 458 0.74 -8.90 -12.31
C PRO A 458 -0.47 -9.32 -13.13
N GLU A 459 -0.43 -9.06 -14.45
CA GLU A 459 -1.51 -9.44 -15.34
C GLU A 459 -1.96 -10.85 -14.96
N SER A 460 -3.27 -11.05 -14.81
CA SER A 460 -3.80 -12.34 -14.39
C SER A 460 -3.38 -13.40 -15.42
N ARG A 461 -2.33 -14.16 -15.10
CA ARG A 461 -1.82 -15.24 -15.96
C ARG A 461 -2.64 -16.49 -15.69
N ILE A 462 -3.18 -17.06 -16.76
CA ILE A 462 -3.87 -18.34 -16.69
C ILE A 462 -2.83 -19.43 -16.94
N VAL A 463 -2.56 -20.24 -15.92
CA VAL A 463 -1.85 -21.51 -16.09
C VAL A 463 -2.90 -22.59 -16.34
N ARG A 464 -2.85 -23.19 -17.52
CA ARG A 464 -3.82 -24.20 -17.96
C ARG A 464 -3.10 -25.52 -18.19
N VAL A 465 -3.65 -26.59 -17.64
CA VAL A 465 -3.18 -27.97 -17.85
C VAL A 465 -4.30 -28.73 -18.52
N GLU A 466 -4.04 -29.25 -19.71
CA GLU A 466 -4.95 -30.12 -20.46
C GLU A 466 -4.50 -31.58 -20.26
N PRO A 467 -5.25 -32.42 -19.52
CA PRO A 467 -4.86 -33.79 -19.20
C PRO A 467 -4.61 -34.70 -20.42
N GLU A 468 -5.30 -34.46 -21.53
CA GLU A 468 -5.12 -35.16 -22.80
C GLU A 468 -3.71 -34.96 -23.37
N ASN A 469 -3.11 -33.80 -23.14
CA ASN A 469 -1.77 -33.43 -23.61
C ASN A 469 -0.68 -33.77 -22.59
N THR A 470 -1.05 -34.26 -21.41
CA THR A 470 -0.10 -34.48 -20.30
C THR A 470 -0.23 -35.88 -19.71
N ALA A 471 -1.32 -36.15 -19.00
CA ALA A 471 -1.56 -37.43 -18.35
C ALA A 471 -1.80 -38.56 -19.36
N ASN A 472 -2.59 -38.33 -20.40
CA ASN A 472 -2.89 -39.39 -21.39
C ASN A 472 -1.65 -39.80 -22.18
N VAL A 473 -0.81 -38.82 -22.58
CA VAL A 473 0.48 -39.08 -23.24
C VAL A 473 1.37 -39.97 -22.36
N LYS A 474 1.55 -39.60 -21.08
CA LYS A 474 2.31 -40.43 -20.13
C LYS A 474 1.72 -41.81 -19.92
N ASN A 475 0.40 -41.94 -19.89
CA ASN A 475 -0.27 -43.24 -19.78
C ASN A 475 0.05 -44.12 -21.00
N LEU A 476 0.02 -43.56 -22.21
CA LEU A 476 0.39 -44.27 -23.45
C LEU A 476 1.86 -44.68 -23.49
N GLU A 477 2.78 -43.80 -23.04
CA GLU A 477 4.20 -44.13 -22.91
C GLU A 477 4.45 -45.32 -21.97
N ILE A 478 3.74 -45.36 -20.84
CA ILE A 478 3.85 -46.47 -19.89
C ILE A 478 3.30 -47.76 -20.52
N ILE A 479 2.14 -47.70 -21.20
CA ILE A 479 1.55 -48.86 -21.89
C ILE A 479 2.55 -49.41 -22.91
N ARG A 480 3.12 -48.55 -23.75
CA ARG A 480 4.11 -48.94 -24.76
C ARG A 480 5.34 -49.58 -24.11
N ARG A 481 5.89 -48.97 -23.07
CA ARG A 481 7.04 -49.53 -22.34
C ARG A 481 6.74 -50.91 -21.76
N LEU A 482 5.54 -51.11 -21.22
CA LEU A 482 5.11 -52.41 -20.69
C LEU A 482 5.00 -53.45 -21.82
N GLU A 483 4.42 -53.08 -22.97
CA GLU A 483 4.35 -53.96 -24.14
C GLU A 483 5.74 -54.35 -24.66
N ASP A 484 6.61 -53.36 -24.87
CA ASP A 484 7.95 -53.57 -25.41
C ASP A 484 8.76 -54.44 -24.44
N THR A 485 8.72 -54.15 -23.13
CA THR A 485 9.37 -54.98 -22.11
C THR A 485 8.84 -56.42 -22.12
N TYR A 486 7.53 -56.60 -22.25
CA TYR A 486 6.95 -57.94 -22.27
C TYR A 486 7.31 -58.70 -23.57
N LYS A 487 7.20 -58.05 -24.72
CA LYS A 487 7.41 -58.66 -26.05
C LYS A 487 8.88 -58.91 -26.36
N GLU A 488 9.73 -57.94 -26.07
CA GLU A 488 11.15 -57.97 -26.48
C GLU A 488 12.05 -58.60 -25.42
N LYS A 489 11.65 -58.59 -24.14
CA LYS A 489 12.49 -59.10 -23.05
C LYS A 489 11.90 -60.35 -22.40
N TRP A 490 10.66 -60.27 -21.92
CA TRP A 490 10.06 -61.40 -21.21
C TRP A 490 9.78 -62.60 -22.11
N LEU A 491 9.12 -62.41 -23.27
CA LEU A 491 8.75 -63.54 -24.14
C LEU A 491 9.97 -64.35 -24.63
N PRO A 492 11.06 -63.73 -25.13
CA PRO A 492 12.23 -64.49 -25.58
C PRO A 492 12.94 -65.21 -24.43
N TRP A 493 13.06 -64.57 -23.26
CA TRP A 493 13.63 -65.21 -22.07
C TRP A 493 12.79 -66.40 -21.62
N LYS A 494 11.46 -66.22 -21.54
CA LYS A 494 10.48 -67.25 -21.19
C LYS A 494 10.59 -68.44 -22.15
N GLU A 495 10.65 -68.21 -23.45
CA GLU A 495 10.79 -69.26 -24.46
C GLU A 495 12.09 -70.05 -24.28
N GLY A 496 13.22 -69.38 -24.01
CA GLY A 496 14.48 -70.05 -23.73
C GLY A 496 14.45 -70.87 -22.44
N VAL A 497 13.80 -70.38 -21.39
CA VAL A 497 13.59 -71.13 -20.13
C VAL A 497 12.68 -72.34 -20.36
N ASP A 498 11.63 -72.21 -21.17
CA ASP A 498 10.74 -73.34 -21.51
C ASP A 498 11.51 -74.43 -22.27
N LYS A 499 12.31 -74.04 -23.28
CA LYS A 499 13.19 -74.98 -24.00
C LYS A 499 14.19 -75.68 -23.07
N ALA A 500 14.80 -74.95 -22.15
CA ALA A 500 15.70 -75.53 -21.16
C ALA A 500 14.96 -76.51 -20.24
N ALA A 501 13.74 -76.20 -19.80
CA ALA A 501 12.93 -77.09 -18.96
C ALA A 501 12.51 -78.39 -19.68
N GLU A 502 12.39 -78.36 -21.00
CA GLU A 502 12.04 -79.53 -21.84
C GLU A 502 13.25 -80.37 -22.25
N ALA A 503 14.48 -79.86 -22.11
CA ALA A 503 15.70 -80.58 -22.45
C ALA A 503 15.88 -81.85 -21.60
N ALA A 504 16.36 -82.93 -22.23
CA ALA A 504 16.53 -84.24 -21.59
C ALA A 504 17.43 -84.16 -20.33
N GLU A 505 18.48 -83.34 -20.38
CA GLU A 505 19.43 -83.13 -19.28
C GLU A 505 18.85 -82.44 -18.04
N ASN A 506 17.68 -81.81 -18.17
CA ASN A 506 17.00 -81.10 -17.09
C ASN A 506 15.78 -81.85 -16.52
N GLN A 507 15.40 -83.00 -17.09
CA GLN A 507 14.19 -83.72 -16.65
C GLN A 507 14.27 -84.21 -15.20
N GLU A 508 15.45 -84.61 -14.71
CA GLU A 508 15.65 -84.97 -13.31
C GLU A 508 15.50 -83.75 -12.37
N ILE A 509 16.00 -82.59 -12.79
CA ILE A 509 15.91 -81.32 -12.04
C ILE A 509 14.44 -80.88 -11.96
N VAL A 510 13.72 -80.94 -13.09
CA VAL A 510 12.29 -80.62 -13.15
C VAL A 510 11.46 -81.59 -12.31
N ALA A 511 11.76 -82.90 -12.35
CA ALA A 511 11.08 -83.89 -11.51
C ALA A 511 11.32 -83.64 -10.01
N ALA A 512 12.52 -83.23 -9.61
CA ALA A 512 12.82 -82.83 -8.24
C ALA A 512 12.06 -81.56 -7.83
N LEU A 513 11.96 -80.57 -8.73
CA LEU A 513 11.19 -79.34 -8.50
C LEU A 513 9.69 -79.61 -8.35
N ARG A 514 9.11 -80.50 -9.16
CA ARG A 514 7.70 -80.95 -9.02
C ARG A 514 7.42 -81.66 -7.71
N LYS A 515 8.38 -82.46 -7.20
CA LYS A 515 8.27 -83.08 -5.87
C LYS A 515 8.31 -82.06 -4.73
N LYS A 516 9.14 -81.02 -4.87
CA LYS A 516 9.27 -79.94 -3.86
C LYS A 516 8.14 -78.92 -3.91
N HIS A 517 7.58 -78.70 -5.10
CA HIS A 517 6.54 -77.73 -5.38
C HIS A 517 5.43 -78.41 -6.18
N SER A 518 4.37 -78.84 -5.48
CA SER A 518 3.23 -79.54 -6.10
C SER A 518 2.49 -78.70 -7.15
N ASP A 519 2.65 -77.38 -7.12
CA ASP A 519 2.10 -76.42 -8.07
C ASP A 519 3.10 -76.00 -9.16
N TYR A 520 4.25 -76.65 -9.30
CA TYR A 520 5.31 -76.21 -10.22
C TYR A 520 4.84 -75.94 -11.65
N ASP A 521 4.02 -76.81 -12.22
CA ASP A 521 3.50 -76.66 -13.59
C ASP A 521 2.27 -75.75 -13.67
N SER A 522 1.50 -75.61 -12.58
CA SER A 522 0.27 -74.80 -12.54
C SER A 522 0.51 -73.37 -12.07
N HIS A 523 1.61 -73.11 -11.37
CA HIS A 523 1.97 -71.80 -10.85
C HIS A 523 2.48 -70.90 -11.99
N PRO A 524 1.90 -69.70 -12.19
CA PRO A 524 2.13 -68.89 -13.39
C PRO A 524 3.58 -68.39 -13.54
N THR A 525 4.35 -68.37 -12.45
CA THR A 525 5.70 -67.81 -12.43
C THR A 525 6.79 -68.71 -11.85
N LEU A 526 6.44 -69.84 -11.22
CA LEU A 526 7.39 -70.58 -10.37
C LEU A 526 8.47 -71.26 -11.19
N LYS A 527 8.11 -71.82 -12.35
CA LYS A 527 9.05 -72.33 -13.34
C LYS A 527 10.15 -71.31 -13.65
N TYR A 528 9.76 -70.07 -13.95
CA TYR A 528 10.71 -69.02 -14.33
C TYR A 528 11.54 -68.50 -13.16
N GLN A 529 10.96 -68.42 -11.95
CA GLN A 529 11.72 -68.09 -10.73
C GLN A 529 12.80 -69.13 -10.40
N LYS A 530 12.65 -70.36 -10.88
CA LYS A 530 13.62 -71.46 -10.72
C LYS A 530 14.52 -71.67 -11.94
N ALA A 531 14.46 -70.79 -12.94
CA ALA A 531 15.22 -70.94 -14.18
C ALA A 531 16.74 -71.10 -13.97
N GLY A 532 17.31 -70.47 -12.94
CA GLY A 532 18.74 -70.59 -12.61
C GLY A 532 19.19 -71.98 -12.16
N LEU A 533 18.27 -72.93 -11.95
CA LEU A 533 18.58 -74.33 -11.65
C LEU A 533 18.63 -75.21 -12.92
N LEU A 534 18.15 -74.71 -14.06
CA LEU A 534 18.09 -75.45 -15.32
C LEU A 534 19.39 -75.21 -16.12
N LYS A 535 20.02 -76.29 -16.58
CA LYS A 535 21.19 -76.21 -17.47
C LYS A 535 20.79 -75.65 -18.82
N GLY A 536 21.60 -74.74 -19.37
CA GLY A 536 21.32 -74.11 -20.67
C GLY A 536 20.17 -73.09 -20.67
N ALA A 537 19.60 -72.72 -19.51
CA ALA A 537 18.63 -71.64 -19.44
C ALA A 537 19.32 -70.28 -19.73
N PRO A 538 18.67 -69.37 -20.48
CA PRO A 538 19.22 -68.06 -20.78
C PRO A 538 19.40 -67.21 -19.51
N ASP A 539 20.49 -66.46 -19.46
CA ASP A 539 20.78 -65.58 -18.33
C ASP A 539 19.76 -64.43 -18.30
N PRO A 540 19.01 -64.23 -17.21
CA PRO A 540 18.04 -63.14 -17.11
C PRO A 540 18.65 -61.75 -17.31
N ARG A 541 19.97 -61.59 -17.08
CA ARG A 541 20.67 -60.30 -17.23
C ARG A 541 20.71 -59.83 -18.67
N ASP A 542 20.74 -60.74 -19.64
CA ASP A 542 20.69 -60.44 -21.07
C ASP A 542 19.34 -59.83 -21.48
N TYR A 543 18.32 -60.00 -20.65
CA TYR A 543 16.95 -59.51 -20.85
C TYR A 543 16.58 -58.42 -19.85
N GLY A 544 17.52 -57.93 -19.03
CA GLY A 544 17.31 -56.84 -18.09
C GLY A 544 16.75 -57.24 -16.72
N GLY A 545 16.80 -58.52 -16.34
CA GLY A 545 16.55 -58.97 -14.96
C GLY A 545 17.86 -59.32 -14.24
N SER A 546 18.02 -58.93 -12.97
CA SER A 546 19.27 -59.23 -12.22
C SER A 546 19.45 -60.71 -11.89
N ASP A 547 18.34 -61.42 -11.74
CA ASP A 547 18.24 -62.84 -11.41
C ASP A 547 16.85 -63.36 -11.84
N PRO A 548 16.58 -64.67 -11.81
CA PRO A 548 15.30 -65.21 -12.30
C PRO A 548 14.06 -64.71 -11.53
N ILE A 549 14.19 -64.40 -10.24
CA ILE A 549 13.10 -63.84 -9.44
C ILE A 549 12.86 -62.39 -9.85
N ASN A 550 13.94 -61.62 -10.01
CA ASN A 550 13.87 -60.24 -10.50
C ASN A 550 13.34 -60.15 -11.93
N ALA A 551 13.71 -61.06 -12.84
CA ALA A 551 13.19 -61.09 -14.20
C ALA A 551 11.66 -61.23 -14.21
N VAL A 552 11.10 -62.11 -13.37
CA VAL A 552 9.66 -62.22 -13.16
C VAL A 552 9.07 -60.93 -12.57
N ALA A 553 9.75 -60.33 -11.59
CA ALA A 553 9.28 -59.13 -10.91
C ALA A 553 9.32 -57.86 -11.78
N ALA A 554 10.31 -57.73 -12.66
CA ALA A 554 10.57 -56.54 -13.45
C ALA A 554 9.99 -56.63 -14.86
N LEU A 555 10.04 -57.79 -15.50
CA LEU A 555 9.68 -57.95 -16.92
C LEU A 555 8.24 -58.47 -17.11
N TYR A 556 7.76 -59.33 -16.20
CA TYR A 556 6.43 -59.95 -16.31
C TYR A 556 5.37 -59.31 -15.42
N SER A 557 5.69 -59.15 -14.13
CA SER A 557 4.71 -58.76 -13.11
C SER A 557 4.04 -57.41 -13.41
N PRO A 558 4.74 -56.36 -13.86
CA PRO A 558 4.10 -55.08 -14.18
C PRO A 558 3.16 -55.19 -15.38
N TYR A 559 3.56 -55.91 -16.43
CA TYR A 559 2.71 -56.14 -17.60
C TYR A 559 1.43 -56.88 -17.20
N ARG A 560 1.56 -58.03 -16.51
CA ARG A 560 0.41 -58.83 -16.05
C ARG A 560 -0.55 -58.02 -15.16
N ARG A 561 -0.01 -57.17 -14.27
CA ARG A 561 -0.81 -56.44 -13.28
C ARG A 561 -1.43 -55.15 -13.82
N TYR A 562 -0.76 -54.45 -14.74
CA TYR A 562 -1.12 -53.08 -15.08
C TYR A 562 -1.51 -52.88 -16.53
N TYR A 563 -1.00 -53.68 -17.47
CA TYR A 563 -1.17 -53.43 -18.90
C TYR A 563 -2.64 -53.36 -19.32
N SER A 564 -3.43 -54.39 -19.00
CA SER A 564 -4.86 -54.44 -19.37
C SER A 564 -5.65 -53.29 -18.74
N TYR A 565 -5.36 -52.97 -17.48
CA TYR A 565 -5.98 -51.86 -16.76
C TYR A 565 -5.65 -50.51 -17.42
N MET A 566 -4.37 -50.25 -17.70
CA MET A 566 -3.96 -48.97 -18.30
C MET A 566 -4.47 -48.82 -19.73
N LYS A 567 -4.47 -49.91 -20.51
CA LYS A 567 -5.00 -49.97 -21.88
C LYS A 567 -6.50 -49.68 -21.92
N HIS A 568 -7.28 -50.32 -21.05
CA HIS A 568 -8.72 -50.04 -20.94
C HIS A 568 -9.00 -48.55 -20.76
N TYR A 569 -8.28 -47.90 -19.84
CA TYR A 569 -8.43 -46.46 -19.60
C TYR A 569 -7.99 -45.58 -20.77
N ALA A 570 -7.03 -46.02 -21.59
CA ALA A 570 -6.60 -45.30 -22.78
C ALA A 570 -7.63 -45.39 -23.93
N GLU A 571 -8.44 -46.45 -23.94
CA GLU A 571 -9.47 -46.71 -24.96
C GLU A 571 -10.85 -46.14 -24.59
N LEU A 572 -11.02 -45.60 -23.38
CA LEU A 572 -12.27 -44.95 -22.95
C LEU A 572 -12.59 -43.71 -23.81
N PRO A 573 -13.88 -43.42 -24.04
CA PRO A 573 -14.30 -42.24 -24.81
C PRO A 573 -13.84 -40.94 -24.14
N HIS A 574 -13.76 -39.84 -24.90
CA HIS A 574 -13.41 -38.50 -24.39
C HIS A 574 -11.97 -38.29 -23.90
N ASN A 575 -11.07 -39.25 -24.12
CA ASN A 575 -9.63 -39.10 -23.87
C ASN A 575 -8.95 -38.07 -24.79
N ASP A 576 -9.63 -37.61 -25.83
CA ASP A 576 -9.21 -36.54 -26.75
C ASP A 576 -9.39 -35.13 -26.17
N ARG A 577 -10.23 -34.99 -25.13
CA ARG A 577 -10.63 -33.69 -24.54
C ARG A 577 -10.60 -33.69 -23.00
N GLY A 578 -9.94 -34.69 -22.40
CA GLY A 578 -9.85 -34.87 -20.96
C GLY A 578 -9.16 -36.18 -20.57
N ALA A 579 -9.15 -36.50 -19.28
CA ALA A 579 -8.59 -37.74 -18.76
C ALA A 579 -9.39 -38.27 -17.57
N TYR A 580 -9.38 -39.60 -17.40
CA TYR A 580 -10.04 -40.27 -16.28
C TYR A 580 -9.12 -40.36 -15.07
N LEU A 581 -9.63 -39.94 -13.91
CA LEU A 581 -9.00 -40.21 -12.62
C LEU A 581 -9.08 -41.72 -12.29
N LYS A 582 -8.02 -42.25 -11.69
CA LYS A 582 -7.89 -43.66 -11.34
C LYS A 582 -7.76 -43.78 -9.83
N LEU A 583 -8.58 -44.63 -9.21
CA LEU A 583 -8.46 -44.94 -7.77
C LEU A 583 -7.19 -45.73 -7.44
N SER A 584 -6.71 -46.54 -8.38
CA SER A 584 -5.52 -47.35 -8.14
C SER A 584 -4.76 -47.55 -9.44
N ARG A 585 -3.43 -47.60 -9.33
CA ARG A 585 -2.49 -47.86 -10.44
C ARG A 585 -2.57 -46.82 -11.58
N GLY A 586 -1.44 -46.57 -12.25
CA GLY A 586 -1.35 -45.48 -13.23
C GLY A 586 -1.45 -44.10 -12.58
N ILE A 587 -1.95 -43.11 -13.33
CA ILE A 587 -2.04 -41.71 -12.89
C ILE A 587 -3.29 -41.52 -12.03
N GLN A 588 -3.09 -41.36 -10.74
CA GLN A 588 -4.16 -41.22 -9.73
C GLN A 588 -4.46 -39.76 -9.36
N ARG A 589 -3.52 -38.85 -9.68
CA ARG A 589 -3.57 -37.43 -9.35
C ARG A 589 -3.04 -36.62 -10.53
N PHE A 590 -3.70 -35.52 -10.85
CA PHE A 590 -3.24 -34.53 -11.83
C PHE A 590 -2.62 -33.34 -11.10
N ASP A 591 -1.34 -33.08 -11.38
CA ASP A 591 -0.59 -32.00 -10.74
C ASP A 591 -0.51 -30.78 -11.67
N VAL A 592 -0.97 -29.62 -11.17
CA VAL A 592 -0.73 -28.31 -11.76
C VAL A 592 0.54 -27.75 -11.14
N ARG A 593 1.58 -27.58 -11.98
CA ARG A 593 2.92 -27.13 -11.56
C ARG A 593 3.30 -25.82 -12.27
N PRO A 594 2.76 -24.69 -11.81
CA PRO A 594 3.09 -23.39 -12.39
C PRO A 594 4.54 -23.02 -12.08
N ASN A 595 5.15 -22.20 -12.94
CA ASN A 595 6.44 -21.60 -12.63
C ASN A 595 6.28 -20.66 -11.41
N PRO A 596 7.11 -20.81 -10.36
CA PRO A 596 7.01 -19.98 -9.17
C PRO A 596 7.05 -18.47 -9.41
N LYS A 597 7.71 -18.04 -10.49
CA LYS A 597 7.78 -16.62 -10.89
C LYS A 597 6.46 -16.07 -11.43
N ASP A 598 5.61 -16.94 -11.97
CA ASP A 598 4.33 -16.58 -12.59
C ASP A 598 3.17 -16.59 -11.60
N VAL A 599 3.40 -17.09 -10.38
CA VAL A 599 2.40 -17.25 -9.32
C VAL A 599 2.98 -16.70 -8.00
N PRO A 600 3.05 -15.35 -7.85
CA PRO A 600 3.45 -14.71 -6.60
C PRO A 600 2.45 -14.99 -5.47
N SER A 601 2.78 -14.59 -4.24
CA SER A 601 1.86 -14.71 -3.11
C SER A 601 0.55 -13.95 -3.39
N GLY A 602 -0.59 -14.53 -3.05
CA GLY A 602 -1.91 -13.96 -3.30
C GLY A 602 -3.03 -15.00 -3.31
N THR A 603 -4.24 -14.54 -3.60
CA THR A 603 -5.43 -15.38 -3.74
C THR A 603 -5.69 -15.67 -5.21
N TYR A 604 -5.81 -16.95 -5.56
CA TYR A 604 -6.00 -17.43 -6.93
C TYR A 604 -7.31 -18.19 -7.05
N LYS A 605 -7.91 -18.16 -8.24
CA LYS A 605 -9.03 -19.03 -8.60
C LYS A 605 -8.52 -20.26 -9.34
N LEU A 606 -8.65 -21.43 -8.73
CA LEU A 606 -8.50 -22.71 -9.43
C LEU A 606 -9.83 -23.10 -10.07
N ARG A 607 -9.80 -23.37 -11.37
CA ARG A 607 -10.96 -23.80 -12.15
C ARG A 607 -10.72 -25.22 -12.64
N ILE A 608 -11.64 -26.12 -12.33
CA ILE A 608 -11.55 -27.53 -12.73
C ILE A 608 -12.81 -27.87 -13.50
N ARG A 609 -12.65 -28.25 -14.78
CA ARG A 609 -13.74 -28.81 -15.57
C ARG A 609 -13.80 -30.31 -15.33
N VAL A 610 -14.88 -30.80 -14.73
CA VAL A 610 -14.99 -32.20 -14.29
C VAL A 610 -16.43 -32.71 -14.49
N GLY A 611 -16.56 -34.02 -14.71
CA GLY A 611 -17.87 -34.67 -14.82
C GLY A 611 -17.81 -36.11 -14.34
N ALA A 612 -18.90 -36.56 -13.71
CA ALA A 612 -19.06 -37.93 -13.28
C ALA A 612 -19.29 -38.87 -14.47
N VAL A 613 -18.74 -40.08 -14.38
CA VAL A 613 -18.92 -41.12 -15.41
C VAL A 613 -20.29 -41.76 -15.23
N LYS A 614 -21.07 -41.89 -16.30
CA LYS A 614 -22.39 -42.52 -16.25
C LYS A 614 -22.31 -43.95 -15.69
N GLY A 615 -23.14 -44.27 -14.70
CA GLY A 615 -23.17 -45.58 -14.05
C GLY A 615 -22.10 -45.82 -12.97
N SER A 616 -21.26 -44.82 -12.67
CA SER A 616 -20.34 -44.88 -11.54
C SER A 616 -21.05 -44.64 -10.20
N ASP A 617 -20.53 -45.25 -9.13
CA ASP A 617 -21.05 -45.12 -7.78
C ASP A 617 -21.07 -43.65 -7.31
N PRO A 618 -22.23 -43.08 -6.91
CA PRO A 618 -22.32 -41.69 -6.45
C PRO A 618 -21.44 -41.35 -5.24
N SER A 619 -21.06 -42.33 -4.42
CA SER A 619 -20.12 -42.13 -3.30
C SER A 619 -18.73 -41.69 -3.77
N ARG A 620 -18.42 -41.90 -5.05
CA ARG A 620 -17.16 -41.55 -5.71
C ARG A 620 -17.21 -40.23 -6.47
N HIS A 621 -18.35 -39.52 -6.47
CA HIS A 621 -18.52 -38.25 -7.19
C HIS A 621 -17.95 -37.09 -6.37
N PHE A 622 -16.68 -37.22 -5.97
CA PHE A 622 -15.95 -36.23 -5.20
C PHE A 622 -14.51 -36.13 -5.69
N ILE A 623 -14.03 -34.91 -5.85
CA ILE A 623 -12.61 -34.63 -6.03
C ILE A 623 -12.02 -34.02 -4.77
N GLU A 624 -10.75 -34.28 -4.56
CA GLU A 624 -9.93 -33.65 -3.54
C GLU A 624 -8.85 -32.78 -4.22
N ILE A 625 -8.65 -31.60 -3.66
CA ILE A 625 -7.68 -30.61 -4.11
C ILE A 625 -6.73 -30.36 -2.95
N GLY A 626 -5.43 -30.44 -3.20
CA GLY A 626 -4.45 -30.24 -2.14
C GLY A 626 -3.03 -30.01 -2.64
N HIS A 627 -2.12 -29.75 -1.72
CA HIS A 627 -0.69 -29.69 -2.01
C HIS A 627 -0.11 -31.11 -2.10
N PRO A 628 0.47 -31.50 -3.24
CA PRO A 628 1.08 -32.81 -3.42
C PRO A 628 2.09 -33.18 -2.33
N GLN A 629 2.00 -34.40 -1.80
CA GLN A 629 3.12 -34.99 -1.05
C GLN A 629 4.17 -35.52 -2.04
N THR A 630 5.46 -35.30 -1.76
CA THR A 630 6.58 -35.72 -2.61
C THR A 630 7.56 -36.70 -1.93
N PRO A 631 7.17 -37.96 -1.60
CA PRO A 631 8.15 -38.99 -1.28
C PRO A 631 8.23 -40.05 -2.40
N ASN A 632 9.45 -40.27 -2.90
CA ASN A 632 9.95 -41.51 -3.51
C ASN A 632 9.02 -42.30 -4.46
N GLY A 633 8.31 -41.62 -5.37
CA GLY A 633 7.74 -42.25 -6.57
C GLY A 633 6.40 -42.98 -6.41
N THR A 634 5.76 -42.94 -5.24
CA THR A 634 4.37 -43.37 -5.04
C THR A 634 3.54 -42.18 -4.58
N SER A 635 2.47 -41.80 -5.29
CA SER A 635 1.60 -40.65 -4.92
C SER A 635 0.80 -40.94 -3.64
N PRO A 636 1.22 -40.45 -2.45
CA PRO A 636 0.56 -40.73 -1.18
C PRO A 636 -0.37 -39.56 -0.83
N GLY A 637 -1.33 -39.24 -1.69
CA GLY A 637 -2.29 -38.17 -1.44
C GLY A 637 -1.67 -36.77 -1.31
N PHE A 638 -2.17 -35.99 -0.34
CA PHE A 638 -1.82 -34.59 -0.13
C PHE A 638 -1.07 -34.36 1.18
N ALA A 639 -0.02 -33.55 1.13
CA ALA A 639 0.62 -33.02 2.34
C ALA A 639 -0.32 -32.07 3.10
N LYS A 640 -1.18 -31.35 2.36
CA LYS A 640 -2.24 -30.50 2.91
C LYS A 640 -3.44 -30.54 1.97
N LEU A 641 -4.58 -31.01 2.48
CA LEU A 641 -5.85 -30.94 1.78
C LEU A 641 -6.37 -29.49 1.83
N LEU A 642 -6.76 -28.95 0.68
CA LEU A 642 -7.31 -27.60 0.55
C LEU A 642 -8.83 -27.63 0.43
N SER A 643 -9.38 -28.59 -0.32
CA SER A 643 -10.82 -28.66 -0.54
C SER A 643 -11.26 -30.06 -1.00
N THR A 644 -12.49 -30.42 -0.66
CA THR A 644 -13.20 -31.58 -1.20
C THR A 644 -14.48 -31.08 -1.86
N GLN A 645 -14.67 -31.42 -3.12
CA GLN A 645 -15.77 -30.89 -3.94
C GLN A 645 -16.61 -32.03 -4.49
N LYS A 646 -17.93 -31.94 -4.29
CA LYS A 646 -18.88 -32.88 -4.88
C LYS A 646 -19.07 -32.56 -6.35
N ILE A 647 -19.09 -33.60 -7.18
CA ILE A 647 -19.33 -33.51 -8.61
C ILE A 647 -20.82 -33.73 -8.87
N SER A 648 -21.46 -32.77 -9.53
CA SER A 648 -22.85 -32.81 -9.98
C SER A 648 -22.97 -32.92 -11.50
N GLY A 649 -21.94 -32.50 -12.24
CA GLY A 649 -21.88 -32.60 -13.70
C GLY A 649 -21.64 -34.04 -14.18
N THR A 650 -21.94 -34.30 -15.45
CA THR A 650 -21.63 -35.59 -16.11
C THR A 650 -20.50 -35.41 -17.11
N ILE A 651 -19.87 -36.49 -17.56
CA ILE A 651 -18.83 -36.40 -18.61
C ILE A 651 -19.35 -35.78 -19.94
N GLU A 652 -20.66 -35.87 -20.17
CA GLU A 652 -21.33 -35.32 -21.37
C GLU A 652 -21.64 -33.83 -21.20
N ASN A 653 -21.98 -33.43 -19.98
CA ASN A 653 -22.15 -32.03 -19.60
C ASN A 653 -21.32 -31.73 -18.33
N PRO A 654 -19.99 -31.56 -18.47
CA PRO A 654 -19.11 -31.39 -17.33
C PRO A 654 -19.29 -30.00 -16.72
N GLU A 655 -19.24 -29.93 -15.40
CA GLU A 655 -19.32 -28.67 -14.67
C GLU A 655 -17.94 -28.04 -14.49
N VAL A 656 -17.90 -26.74 -14.16
CA VAL A 656 -16.67 -26.05 -13.76
C VAL A 656 -16.75 -25.73 -12.28
N ILE A 657 -15.86 -26.35 -11.51
CA ILE A 657 -15.71 -26.11 -10.08
C ILE A 657 -14.68 -24.98 -9.91
N GLU A 658 -15.07 -23.91 -9.20
CA GLU A 658 -14.17 -22.82 -8.82
C GLU A 658 -13.81 -22.92 -7.32
N VAL A 659 -12.53 -22.91 -7.00
CA VAL A 659 -12.03 -22.89 -5.61
C VAL A 659 -11.01 -21.77 -5.45
N ASN A 660 -11.16 -20.97 -4.40
CA ASN A 660 -10.17 -19.97 -4.02
C ASN A 660 -9.01 -20.65 -3.30
N ILE A 661 -7.78 -20.33 -3.71
CA ILE A 661 -6.56 -20.88 -3.12
C ILE A 661 -5.64 -19.74 -2.71
N GLU A 662 -5.17 -19.78 -1.48
CA GLU A 662 -4.21 -18.82 -0.94
C GLU A 662 -2.79 -19.36 -1.05
N ILE A 663 -1.91 -18.55 -1.63
CA ILE A 663 -0.49 -18.85 -1.77
C ILE A 663 0.27 -17.80 -0.97
N SER A 664 1.01 -18.23 0.05
CA SER A 664 1.96 -17.40 0.78
C SER A 664 3.39 -17.73 0.35
N ALA A 665 4.38 -17.00 0.89
CA ALA A 665 5.79 -17.25 0.60
C ALA A 665 6.22 -18.69 0.96
N SER A 666 5.59 -19.30 1.97
CA SER A 666 5.87 -20.66 2.45
C SER A 666 4.93 -21.74 1.89
N THR A 667 3.92 -21.37 1.10
CA THR A 667 2.97 -22.33 0.52
C THR A 667 3.59 -23.00 -0.72
N PRO A 668 3.53 -24.34 -0.86
CA PRO A 668 3.90 -25.02 -2.10
C PRO A 668 3.04 -24.50 -3.27
N ARG A 669 3.66 -24.21 -4.41
CA ARG A 669 2.95 -23.67 -5.59
C ARG A 669 2.38 -24.76 -6.50
N GLU A 670 2.58 -26.02 -6.13
CA GLU A 670 2.00 -27.17 -6.82
C GLU A 670 0.65 -27.54 -6.20
N PHE A 671 -0.32 -27.86 -7.06
CA PHE A 671 -1.67 -28.26 -6.68
C PHE A 671 -2.00 -29.57 -7.36
N GLY A 672 -2.42 -30.58 -6.60
CA GLY A 672 -2.90 -31.84 -7.16
C GLY A 672 -4.41 -31.93 -7.07
N ILE A 673 -4.99 -32.64 -8.03
CA ILE A 673 -6.41 -32.99 -8.09
C ILE A 673 -6.49 -34.51 -8.19
N GLN A 674 -7.22 -35.15 -7.27
CA GLN A 674 -7.47 -36.60 -7.32
C GLN A 674 -8.93 -36.92 -7.01
N GLU A 675 -9.34 -38.12 -7.37
CA GLU A 675 -10.61 -38.68 -6.89
C GLU A 675 -10.47 -38.94 -5.38
N ARG A 676 -11.53 -38.62 -4.61
CA ARG A 676 -11.53 -38.88 -3.16
C ARG A 676 -11.23 -40.35 -2.88
N GLN A 677 -10.16 -40.58 -2.14
CA GLN A 677 -9.79 -41.93 -1.73
C GLN A 677 -10.70 -42.40 -0.58
N PRO A 678 -11.04 -43.71 -0.51
CA PRO A 678 -11.88 -44.27 0.55
C PRO A 678 -11.32 -44.09 1.97
#